data_AF-A0A369GUM3-F1
#
_entry.id   AF-A0A369GUM3-F1
#
_cell.length_a   1.000
_cell.length_b   1.000
_cell.length_c   1.000
_cell.angle_alpha   90.00
_cell.angle_beta   90.00
_cell.angle_gamma   90.00
#
_symmetry.space_group_name_H-M   'P 1'
#
loop_
_entity.id
_entity.type
_entity.pdbx_description
1 polymer ?
#
loop_
_entity_poly.entity_id
_entity_poly.type
_entity_poly.pdbx_seq_one_letter_code
_entity_poly.pdbx_strand_id
1 'polypeptide(L)'
;MSQHASAMNSSWPSRAALDAAKPSVDVEDTGEVAESQIPPLERPLIPPLPMRPGLSRNSLQPGPPQQQPPPPGPALGRGKQPVPAPTDSLSLLQLRRIVAEVNRAEPAAYDFVYADTGSHAEEIDEWFVYQFWQWVRLNAAQKAFEWHWNLESGGNLSWDEADNDTRASFVQAAIAGVQSNDAALRSASIGKLVYLLLGRWANTAIPSVSTGDRSVASSSQLQAIKAGVECLSSLDGLPVIWESLRNCFEMHWSGDIQQQASPQEAQDELMNLMTIMYITIQVTLNDPEDMSSPYGKLLDLNPSLVDFMLTATSKLRWDEQNTMPHTQIFLLFWKSILLVFGGSQELKNLKKSIAETDLDKEDGGVITASPLDYHAFRQEITSKYPSYVPPPPIVPLEAEHTSILPPLPNQSFRSSAAQGIIPAPAHVQNGSASILHQPVHIATPAPSPPPSPGIGGKGAKKQNYQTNQNFPFMYPPLDATSNSAGGKGLAGAYDAVIGRRWDGSDIPASILEAGELFSSRVRMTRATRQLWEERERFLKYERGWDVEDEEDDFDIESLGVDELTPEERQVLDELKAEYRKNAPPTPQEEHDFGPKPERLNERDKQRLIAVERFYKEAFPHLQSLVIVLLRPILVNVTAVVAQQATVMTMEMNARPWIKGGWNNGGPAAHKAADVTGQIDRTEEPEASPEEVDAARTREITSKAMTGILILLLKWLRVSHVLKFEYFTQLLLDSNYIPLVLKLFAHQDIQKVVDSNMDRIENSFFYFCNLRSTFKDKNESDDMEQEEAEEAAAPSEAKHEEQEGGGDSDDGAAPAPIKRRPSPEQGGDEDDEADAGSDDQGSARPEVDELGYPVNSQPTEPITDFSRRNFFSLINYLRVMQKICKGKAHRNLLLVQYKSSAILRKSLRIPQKDLRLYTLKLFKNQVPYCGRKWRQSNMRVITSVYLHCRPELRDEWLAGSDVDADVESALPLEQALRSLTHWRNVRHYSDKISPDIRAAMREEQDFFTRELEKMHVNWAELADEEMAGEMDHAGPGWP
;
A
#
# COMPACT_ATOMS: atom_id res chain seq x y z
N MET A 1 46.15 53.01 3.78
CA MET A 1 46.34 54.09 4.79
C MET A 1 45.27 53.92 5.84
N SER A 2 45.49 53.93 7.16
CA SER A 2 46.71 53.76 7.99
C SER A 2 46.21 53.30 9.37
N GLN A 3 46.64 52.15 9.91
CA GLN A 3 47.78 51.92 10.82
C GLN A 3 47.60 52.40 12.29
N HIS A 4 48.18 51.62 13.21
CA HIS A 4 48.28 51.78 14.69
C HIS A 4 46.99 51.56 15.51
N ALA A 5 46.85 50.60 16.47
CA ALA A 5 47.69 49.56 17.12
C ALA A 5 48.34 49.86 18.50
N SER A 6 48.59 48.76 19.25
CA SER A 6 49.13 48.62 20.64
C SER A 6 48.09 48.77 21.77
N ALA A 7 47.81 47.84 22.72
CA ALA A 7 48.35 46.52 23.17
C ALA A 7 49.19 46.49 24.48
N MET A 8 49.36 45.26 25.01
CA MET A 8 50.19 44.81 26.16
C MET A 8 49.61 45.01 27.59
N ASN A 9 49.85 44.14 28.60
CA ASN A 9 50.34 42.74 28.64
C ASN A 9 50.14 42.10 30.05
N SER A 10 49.52 40.91 30.16
CA SER A 10 49.84 39.88 31.19
C SER A 10 48.95 38.61 31.09
N SER A 11 49.37 37.36 31.33
CA SER A 11 50.61 36.60 30.98
C SER A 11 50.51 35.19 31.60
N TRP A 12 50.67 34.12 30.82
CA TRP A 12 50.75 32.71 31.30
C TRP A 12 52.18 32.31 31.67
N PRO A 13 52.38 31.23 32.46
CA PRO A 13 53.00 29.98 31.94
C PRO A 13 52.46 28.68 32.61
N SER A 14 52.76 27.42 32.25
CA SER A 14 53.24 26.65 31.06
C SER A 14 53.01 25.15 31.37
N ARG A 15 52.67 24.21 30.46
CA ARG A 15 53.51 23.47 29.46
C ARG A 15 54.80 22.84 30.03
N ALA A 16 55.25 21.63 29.63
CA ALA A 16 54.92 20.70 28.52
C ALA A 16 55.08 19.20 28.99
N ALA A 17 55.11 18.10 28.22
CA ALA A 17 55.39 17.86 26.78
C ALA A 17 54.85 16.49 26.27
N LEU A 18 54.69 16.37 24.93
CA LEU A 18 55.14 15.32 23.96
C LEU A 18 55.02 13.80 24.31
N ASP A 19 54.82 12.86 23.36
CA ASP A 19 54.95 12.92 21.89
C ASP A 19 53.99 11.95 21.11
N ALA A 20 54.12 11.87 19.78
CA ALA A 20 53.14 11.32 18.83
C ALA A 20 53.17 9.79 18.53
N ALA A 21 52.04 9.22 18.05
CA ALA A 21 51.96 8.14 17.02
C ALA A 21 50.52 7.89 16.48
N LYS A 22 50.40 7.34 15.27
CA LYS A 22 49.21 6.61 14.71
C LYS A 22 49.67 5.17 14.35
N PRO A 23 48.84 4.13 14.53
CA PRO A 23 48.00 3.52 13.45
C PRO A 23 46.54 3.27 13.93
N SER A 24 45.48 2.89 13.19
CA SER A 24 45.17 2.39 11.82
C SER A 24 44.67 0.92 11.77
N VAL A 25 43.44 0.75 11.26
CA VAL A 25 42.86 -0.46 10.62
C VAL A 25 42.44 -1.65 11.53
N ASP A 26 41.18 -2.04 11.32
CA ASP A 26 40.44 -3.32 11.40
C ASP A 26 41.03 -4.57 12.10
N VAL A 27 40.13 -5.39 12.68
CA VAL A 27 39.90 -6.80 12.28
C VAL A 27 38.65 -7.37 13.00
N GLU A 28 37.97 -8.32 12.35
CA GLU A 28 36.78 -9.02 12.87
C GLU A 28 37.12 -10.23 13.78
N ASP A 29 36.06 -10.74 14.42
CA ASP A 29 35.85 -12.09 15.00
C ASP A 29 37.01 -13.10 15.06
N THR A 30 37.28 -13.59 16.28
CA THR A 30 37.38 -15.04 16.51
C THR A 30 37.22 -15.36 18.00
N GLY A 31 36.24 -16.19 18.34
CA GLY A 31 36.06 -16.70 19.70
C GLY A 31 36.52 -18.14 19.84
N GLU A 32 37.38 -18.44 20.82
CA GLU A 32 37.63 -19.81 21.28
C GLU A 32 37.86 -19.87 22.80
N VAL A 33 37.59 -21.02 23.42
CA VAL A 33 37.55 -21.21 24.87
C VAL A 33 38.49 -22.33 25.29
N ALA A 34 39.47 -22.01 26.14
CA ALA A 34 40.38 -22.99 26.74
C ALA A 34 40.69 -22.64 28.22
N GLU A 35 40.87 -23.67 29.04
CA GLU A 35 41.05 -23.55 30.50
C GLU A 35 42.53 -23.38 30.90
N SER A 36 42.83 -22.66 32.00
CA SER A 36 44.12 -22.82 32.72
C SER A 36 44.05 -22.44 34.21
N GLN A 37 43.91 -23.46 35.06
CA GLN A 37 44.65 -23.70 36.32
C GLN A 37 45.13 -22.51 37.20
N ILE A 38 44.73 -22.53 38.47
CA ILE A 38 45.40 -21.85 39.60
C ILE A 38 45.82 -22.94 40.63
N PRO A 39 47.04 -22.92 41.19
CA PRO A 39 47.54 -24.00 42.06
C PRO A 39 46.99 -23.96 43.50
N PRO A 40 47.01 -25.09 44.24
CA PRO A 40 46.32 -25.26 45.52
C PRO A 40 47.19 -24.97 46.77
N LEU A 41 46.52 -24.85 47.93
CA LEU A 41 47.10 -24.90 49.28
C LEU A 41 46.20 -25.74 50.23
N GLU A 42 46.80 -26.27 51.29
CA GLU A 42 46.44 -27.59 51.83
C GLU A 42 45.35 -27.63 52.94
N ARG A 43 44.75 -28.81 53.14
CA ARG A 43 44.06 -29.23 54.39
C ARG A 43 44.30 -30.72 54.71
N PRO A 44 44.29 -31.15 55.99
CA PRO A 44 44.70 -32.51 56.40
C PRO A 44 43.61 -33.61 56.27
N LEU A 45 44.01 -34.85 56.62
CA LEU A 45 43.36 -36.13 56.27
C LEU A 45 42.30 -36.69 57.27
N ILE A 46 41.68 -37.82 56.87
CA ILE A 46 40.41 -38.41 57.37
C ILE A 46 40.65 -39.74 58.13
N PRO A 47 39.71 -40.18 59.02
CA PRO A 47 39.30 -41.60 59.03
C PRO A 47 37.75 -41.83 59.11
N PRO A 48 37.19 -43.03 58.77
CA PRO A 48 35.80 -43.15 58.28
C PRO A 48 34.88 -44.27 58.87
N LEU A 49 33.55 -44.18 58.57
CA LEU A 49 32.49 -45.24 58.59
C LEU A 49 32.00 -45.79 59.97
N PRO A 50 30.83 -46.49 60.11
CA PRO A 50 29.97 -47.20 59.11
C PRO A 50 28.43 -46.90 59.17
N MET A 51 27.57 -47.84 58.70
CA MET A 51 26.15 -47.63 58.31
C MET A 51 25.08 -48.50 59.03
N ARG A 52 23.85 -47.94 59.21
CA ARG A 52 22.51 -48.60 59.33
C ARG A 52 22.30 -49.51 60.59
N PRO A 53 21.05 -49.90 61.01
CA PRO A 53 19.76 -50.01 60.29
C PRO A 53 18.54 -49.35 61.00
N GLY A 54 17.30 -49.78 60.68
CA GLY A 54 16.04 -49.35 61.32
C GLY A 54 14.93 -50.44 61.28
N LEU A 55 13.83 -50.29 62.04
CA LEU A 55 12.72 -51.26 62.18
C LEU A 55 11.43 -50.62 62.79
N SER A 56 10.38 -51.42 63.04
CA SER A 56 8.99 -51.01 63.39
C SER A 56 8.46 -51.69 64.70
N ARG A 57 7.19 -51.68 65.17
CA ARG A 57 5.85 -51.44 64.56
C ARG A 57 4.71 -51.31 65.62
N ASN A 58 3.55 -50.77 65.20
CA ASN A 58 2.14 -51.13 65.58
C ASN A 58 1.43 -50.65 66.91
N SER A 59 0.29 -49.96 66.70
CA SER A 59 -1.09 -50.16 67.25
C SER A 59 -1.48 -50.08 68.76
N LEU A 60 -2.53 -49.28 69.07
CA LEU A 60 -3.85 -49.74 69.61
C LEU A 60 -4.93 -48.61 69.65
N GLN A 61 -6.23 -48.94 69.80
CA GLN A 61 -7.39 -47.99 69.72
C GLN A 61 -8.66 -48.51 70.46
N PRO A 62 -9.61 -47.63 70.88
CA PRO A 62 -10.99 -47.49 70.31
C PRO A 62 -11.40 -45.99 70.13
N GLY A 63 -12.61 -45.53 69.73
CA GLY A 63 -13.97 -46.08 69.52
C GLY A 63 -15.03 -45.35 70.39
N PRO A 64 -16.38 -45.37 70.15
CA PRO A 64 -17.17 -46.12 69.16
C PRO A 64 -18.15 -45.17 68.34
N PRO A 65 -19.40 -45.50 67.87
CA PRO A 65 -19.68 -45.46 66.41
C PRO A 65 -21.06 -44.91 65.90
N GLN A 66 -21.19 -44.75 64.57
CA GLN A 66 -22.45 -44.89 63.77
C GLN A 66 -22.05 -45.13 62.29
N GLN A 67 -22.15 -46.36 61.75
CA GLN A 67 -23.27 -46.99 61.01
C GLN A 67 -23.29 -46.74 59.47
N GLN A 68 -23.45 -47.83 58.71
CA GLN A 68 -23.56 -47.94 57.23
C GLN A 68 -24.74 -48.86 56.86
N PRO A 69 -25.22 -48.83 55.59
CA PRO A 69 -25.29 -50.08 54.79
C PRO A 69 -24.89 -49.83 53.30
N PRO A 70 -25.14 -50.74 52.32
CA PRO A 70 -24.21 -51.80 51.92
C PRO A 70 -23.81 -51.79 50.41
N PRO A 71 -22.86 -52.65 49.95
CA PRO A 71 -22.29 -52.60 48.61
C PRO A 71 -22.82 -53.64 47.59
N PRO A 72 -22.68 -53.39 46.28
CA PRO A 72 -22.67 -54.41 45.21
C PRO A 72 -21.30 -54.53 44.48
N GLY A 73 -21.18 -55.51 43.58
CA GLY A 73 -19.93 -55.94 42.91
C GLY A 73 -19.55 -55.24 41.59
N PRO A 74 -18.55 -55.78 40.84
CA PRO A 74 -17.80 -55.03 39.82
C PRO A 74 -18.22 -55.28 38.35
N ALA A 75 -18.10 -54.24 37.48
CA ALA A 75 -17.84 -54.38 36.03
C ALA A 75 -17.41 -53.07 35.32
N LEU A 76 -16.42 -53.17 34.42
CA LEU A 76 -16.30 -52.49 33.10
C LEU A 76 -16.38 -50.95 32.95
N GLY A 77 -15.27 -50.28 33.31
CA GLY A 77 -14.45 -49.37 32.45
C GLY A 77 -15.04 -48.32 31.48
N ARG A 78 -14.56 -47.06 31.61
CA ARG A 78 -14.38 -46.10 30.50
C ARG A 78 -13.41 -44.94 30.87
N GLY A 79 -12.71 -44.41 29.88
CA GLY A 79 -12.13 -43.04 29.87
C GLY A 79 -10.84 -42.77 30.67
N LYS A 80 -9.70 -42.68 29.98
CA LYS A 80 -8.51 -41.98 30.51
C LYS A 80 -8.73 -40.46 30.41
N GLN A 81 -8.47 -39.70 31.47
CA GLN A 81 -8.20 -38.27 31.36
C GLN A 81 -6.71 -38.04 31.09
N PRO A 82 -6.31 -37.08 30.23
CA PRO A 82 -4.90 -36.76 29.99
C PRO A 82 -4.30 -35.98 31.17
N VAL A 83 -3.05 -36.27 31.48
CA VAL A 83 -2.22 -35.49 32.42
C VAL A 83 -1.81 -34.17 31.72
N PRO A 84 -1.82 -33.01 32.40
CA PRO A 84 -1.26 -31.79 31.82
C PRO A 84 0.23 -31.97 31.53
N ALA A 85 0.64 -31.70 30.30
CA ALA A 85 2.05 -31.76 29.89
C ALA A 85 2.88 -30.67 30.62
N PRO A 86 4.16 -30.95 30.95
CA PRO A 86 5.06 -29.90 31.43
C PRO A 86 5.31 -28.85 30.33
N THR A 87 5.55 -27.61 30.73
CA THR A 87 5.96 -26.55 29.80
C THR A 87 7.46 -26.68 29.51
N ASP A 88 7.81 -27.35 28.42
CA ASP A 88 9.20 -27.41 27.95
C ASP A 88 9.70 -26.01 27.59
N SER A 89 10.71 -25.55 28.33
CA SER A 89 11.46 -24.34 28.02
C SER A 89 12.41 -24.61 26.86
N LEU A 90 12.18 -23.96 25.71
CA LEU A 90 13.03 -24.07 24.53
C LEU A 90 14.52 -23.86 24.87
N SER A 91 15.37 -24.78 24.45
CA SER A 91 16.81 -24.64 24.61
C SER A 91 17.37 -23.53 23.73
N LEU A 92 18.51 -22.95 24.14
CA LEU A 92 19.20 -21.89 23.37
C LEU A 92 19.62 -22.37 21.97
N LEU A 93 19.86 -23.68 21.78
CA LEU A 93 20.16 -24.27 20.48
C LEU A 93 18.91 -24.38 19.59
N GLN A 94 17.76 -24.76 20.15
CA GLN A 94 16.48 -24.71 19.44
C GLN A 94 16.11 -23.27 19.08
N LEU A 95 16.30 -22.31 19.99
CA LEU A 95 16.08 -20.89 19.72
C LEU A 95 16.96 -20.38 18.57
N ARG A 96 18.26 -20.72 18.56
CA ARG A 96 19.17 -20.38 17.46
C ARG A 96 18.76 -21.02 16.14
N ARG A 97 18.32 -22.29 16.14
CA ARG A 97 17.80 -22.97 14.94
C ARG A 97 16.54 -22.27 14.41
N ILE A 98 15.56 -21.99 15.28
CA ILE A 98 14.32 -21.29 14.91
C ILE A 98 14.64 -19.89 14.36
N VAL A 99 15.56 -19.14 14.95
CA VAL A 99 15.99 -17.83 14.43
C VAL A 99 16.69 -17.94 13.07
N ALA A 100 17.52 -18.97 12.86
CA ALA A 100 18.16 -19.22 11.57
C ALA A 100 17.16 -19.65 10.48
N GLU A 101 16.14 -20.44 10.84
CA GLU A 101 15.05 -20.87 9.95
C GLU A 101 14.11 -19.70 9.61
N VAL A 102 13.73 -18.88 10.58
CA VAL A 102 12.90 -17.67 10.39
C VAL A 102 13.61 -16.60 9.56
N ASN A 103 14.95 -16.52 9.64
CA ASN A 103 15.75 -15.60 8.83
C ASN A 103 16.16 -16.18 7.46
N ARG A 104 15.78 -17.41 7.13
CA ARG A 104 16.10 -18.01 5.82
C ARG A 104 15.26 -17.34 4.73
N ALA A 105 15.93 -16.82 3.71
CA ALA A 105 15.23 -16.32 2.52
C ALA A 105 14.53 -17.48 1.79
N GLU A 106 13.19 -17.44 1.73
CA GLU A 106 12.39 -18.34 0.90
C GLU A 106 12.75 -18.12 -0.59
N PRO A 107 13.03 -19.17 -1.38
CA PRO A 107 13.22 -19.03 -2.83
C PRO A 107 11.94 -18.54 -3.51
N ALA A 108 12.07 -17.72 -4.54
CA ALA A 108 10.92 -17.18 -5.27
C ALA A 108 10.30 -18.25 -6.18
N ALA A 109 9.08 -18.68 -5.87
CA ALA A 109 8.36 -19.69 -6.65
C ALA A 109 7.87 -19.20 -8.03
N TYR A 110 7.85 -17.88 -8.26
CA TYR A 110 7.47 -17.23 -9.51
C TYR A 110 8.48 -16.13 -9.85
N ASP A 111 8.83 -15.96 -11.13
CA ASP A 111 9.64 -14.83 -11.63
C ASP A 111 8.81 -13.52 -11.73
N PHE A 112 8.23 -13.11 -10.60
CA PHE A 112 7.44 -11.87 -10.49
C PHE A 112 8.13 -10.84 -9.59
N VAL A 113 8.64 -9.78 -10.22
CA VAL A 113 9.03 -8.53 -9.56
C VAL A 113 7.90 -7.52 -9.73
N TYR A 114 7.48 -6.87 -8.65
CA TYR A 114 6.56 -5.73 -8.75
C TYR A 114 7.33 -4.50 -9.26
N ALA A 115 7.03 -4.07 -10.47
CA ALA A 115 7.43 -2.78 -11.06
C ALA A 115 6.17 -2.00 -11.51
N ASP A 116 6.29 -0.69 -11.73
CA ASP A 116 5.17 0.12 -12.24
C ASP A 116 5.05 0.08 -13.79
N THR A 117 5.97 -0.59 -14.49
CA THR A 117 5.96 -0.90 -15.92
C THR A 117 6.50 -2.32 -16.17
N GLY A 118 6.10 -2.95 -17.27
CA GLY A 118 6.76 -4.14 -17.83
C GLY A 118 7.98 -3.76 -18.68
N SER A 119 8.44 -4.68 -19.53
CA SER A 119 9.45 -4.37 -20.56
C SER A 119 8.87 -3.46 -21.65
N HIS A 120 9.73 -2.73 -22.37
CA HIS A 120 9.30 -1.79 -23.41
C HIS A 120 8.40 -2.43 -24.47
N ALA A 121 8.73 -3.65 -24.90
CA ALA A 121 7.97 -4.38 -25.91
C ALA A 121 6.63 -4.91 -25.39
N GLU A 122 6.55 -5.44 -24.16
CA GLU A 122 5.28 -5.79 -23.52
C GLU A 122 4.38 -4.55 -23.36
N GLU A 123 4.96 -3.42 -22.96
CA GLU A 123 4.25 -2.14 -22.73
C GLU A 123 3.76 -1.48 -24.03
N ILE A 124 4.43 -1.70 -25.17
CA ILE A 124 3.93 -1.33 -26.50
C ILE A 124 2.83 -2.30 -26.96
N ASP A 125 3.02 -3.62 -26.81
CA ASP A 125 2.02 -4.61 -27.25
C ASP A 125 0.69 -4.51 -26.50
N GLU A 126 0.71 -4.16 -25.21
CA GLU A 126 -0.51 -3.91 -24.41
C GLU A 126 -1.36 -2.73 -24.92
N TRP A 127 -0.84 -1.86 -25.78
CA TRP A 127 -1.65 -0.82 -26.45
C TRP A 127 -2.64 -1.40 -27.47
N PHE A 128 -2.25 -2.51 -28.09
CA PHE A 128 -2.87 -3.09 -29.27
C PHE A 128 -3.80 -4.24 -28.89
N VAL A 129 -5.01 -4.25 -29.46
CA VAL A 129 -6.03 -5.31 -29.28
C VAL A 129 -6.01 -6.25 -30.49
N TYR A 130 -6.44 -7.51 -30.33
CA TYR A 130 -6.40 -8.51 -31.41
C TYR A 130 -7.56 -8.37 -32.42
N GLN A 131 -8.03 -7.15 -32.66
CA GLN A 131 -9.19 -6.83 -33.49
C GLN A 131 -8.82 -6.55 -34.95
N PHE A 132 -9.56 -7.13 -35.90
CA PHE A 132 -9.33 -6.98 -37.35
C PHE A 132 -9.17 -5.51 -37.80
N TRP A 133 -10.05 -4.63 -37.34
CA TRP A 133 -10.06 -3.20 -37.73
C TRP A 133 -8.78 -2.45 -37.33
N GLN A 134 -8.11 -2.86 -36.24
CA GLN A 134 -6.82 -2.28 -35.87
C GLN A 134 -5.75 -2.58 -36.93
N TRP A 135 -5.72 -3.81 -37.44
CA TRP A 135 -4.79 -4.20 -38.49
C TRP A 135 -5.12 -3.48 -39.80
N VAL A 136 -6.39 -3.22 -40.11
CA VAL A 136 -6.80 -2.36 -41.24
C VAL A 136 -6.26 -0.93 -41.07
N ARG A 137 -6.46 -0.30 -39.90
CA ARG A 137 -5.94 1.05 -39.58
C ARG A 137 -4.42 1.14 -39.73
N LEU A 138 -3.67 0.16 -39.22
CA LEU A 138 -2.20 0.14 -39.33
C LEU A 138 -1.71 -0.06 -40.78
N ASN A 139 -2.38 -0.91 -41.58
CA ASN A 139 -2.09 -1.03 -43.01
C ASN A 139 -2.44 0.24 -43.80
N ALA A 140 -3.46 1.00 -43.39
CA ALA A 140 -3.76 2.30 -43.99
C ALA A 140 -2.69 3.35 -43.67
N ALA A 141 -2.19 3.39 -42.43
CA ALA A 141 -1.08 4.24 -42.03
C ALA A 141 0.21 3.95 -42.82
N GLN A 142 0.57 2.67 -42.98
CA GLN A 142 1.70 2.23 -43.82
C GLN A 142 1.55 2.73 -45.26
N LYS A 143 0.42 2.45 -45.92
CA LYS A 143 0.18 2.87 -47.31
C LYS A 143 0.18 4.39 -47.48
N ALA A 144 -0.34 5.12 -46.49
CA ALA A 144 -0.33 6.59 -46.50
C ALA A 144 1.09 7.15 -46.41
N PHE A 145 1.99 6.50 -45.65
CA PHE A 145 3.41 6.84 -45.62
C PHE A 145 4.10 6.53 -46.95
N GLU A 146 4.04 5.27 -47.39
CA GLU A 146 4.75 4.78 -48.59
C GLU A 146 4.35 5.53 -49.86
N TRP A 147 3.05 5.78 -50.08
CA TRP A 147 2.56 6.48 -51.27
C TRP A 147 3.07 7.92 -51.35
N HIS A 148 3.05 8.65 -50.23
CA HIS A 148 3.56 10.02 -50.19
C HIS A 148 5.09 10.08 -50.26
N TRP A 149 5.79 9.18 -49.58
CA TRP A 149 7.25 9.11 -49.64
C TRP A 149 7.74 8.85 -51.06
N ASN A 150 7.11 7.90 -51.77
CA ASN A 150 7.42 7.62 -53.17
C ASN A 150 7.08 8.78 -54.11
N LEU A 151 6.06 9.58 -53.81
CA LEU A 151 5.72 10.78 -54.57
C LEU A 151 6.73 11.91 -54.38
N GLU A 152 7.25 12.10 -53.16
CA GLU A 152 8.16 13.20 -52.80
C GLU A 152 9.63 12.87 -53.15
N SER A 153 10.06 11.61 -52.95
CA SER A 153 11.38 11.10 -53.37
C SER A 153 11.48 10.75 -54.87
N GLY A 154 10.35 10.80 -55.59
CA GLY A 154 10.22 10.28 -56.96
C GLY A 154 10.46 8.77 -57.09
N GLY A 155 10.44 8.02 -55.98
CA GLY A 155 10.65 6.57 -55.93
C GLY A 155 12.11 6.12 -56.07
N ASN A 156 13.08 7.03 -55.96
CA ASN A 156 14.51 6.72 -56.20
C ASN A 156 15.37 6.62 -54.93
N LEU A 157 14.82 6.92 -53.75
CA LEU A 157 15.51 6.81 -52.45
C LEU A 157 14.61 6.12 -51.43
N SER A 158 15.18 5.15 -50.69
CA SER A 158 14.58 4.69 -49.45
C SER A 158 14.68 5.75 -48.34
N TRP A 159 13.86 5.61 -47.29
CA TRP A 159 13.95 6.47 -46.12
C TRP A 159 15.35 6.45 -45.48
N ASP A 160 15.97 5.27 -45.39
CA ASP A 160 17.23 5.06 -44.67
C ASP A 160 18.47 5.55 -45.46
N GLU A 161 18.35 5.72 -46.77
CA GLU A 161 19.34 6.39 -47.63
C GLU A 161 19.19 7.91 -47.68
N ALA A 162 18.00 8.45 -47.39
CA ALA A 162 17.75 9.89 -47.44
C ALA A 162 18.53 10.69 -46.39
N ASP A 163 18.86 11.93 -46.71
CA ASP A 163 19.46 12.86 -45.77
C ASP A 163 18.44 13.35 -44.73
N ASN A 164 18.95 13.93 -43.64
CA ASN A 164 18.11 14.36 -42.52
C ASN A 164 17.23 15.57 -42.86
N ASP A 165 17.61 16.42 -43.81
CA ASP A 165 16.83 17.61 -44.18
C ASP A 165 15.61 17.19 -45.02
N THR A 166 15.79 16.25 -45.96
CA THR A 166 14.69 15.61 -46.71
C THR A 166 13.71 14.88 -45.78
N ARG A 167 14.22 14.09 -44.81
CA ARG A 167 13.39 13.43 -43.79
C ARG A 167 12.62 14.45 -42.94
N ALA A 168 13.29 15.52 -42.50
CA ALA A 168 12.67 16.58 -41.70
C ALA A 168 11.58 17.33 -42.47
N SER A 169 11.81 17.65 -43.75
CA SER A 169 10.81 18.26 -44.65
C SER A 169 9.54 17.42 -44.73
N PHE A 170 9.67 16.11 -44.99
CA PHE A 170 8.53 15.19 -45.07
C PHE A 170 7.72 15.14 -43.76
N VAL A 171 8.41 15.14 -42.61
CA VAL A 171 7.75 15.11 -41.30
C VAL A 171 7.13 16.46 -40.94
N GLN A 172 7.76 17.58 -41.27
CA GLN A 172 7.16 18.91 -41.13
C GLN A 172 5.90 19.06 -41.99
N ALA A 173 5.93 18.57 -43.24
CA ALA A 173 4.76 18.54 -44.12
C ALA A 173 3.63 17.66 -43.55
N ALA A 174 3.97 16.53 -42.90
CA ALA A 174 3.01 15.70 -42.19
C ALA A 174 2.43 16.41 -40.95
N ILE A 175 3.26 17.05 -40.11
CA ILE A 175 2.84 17.83 -38.93
C ILE A 175 1.87 18.95 -39.35
N ALA A 176 2.21 19.74 -40.37
CA ALA A 176 1.34 20.78 -40.90
C ALA A 176 0.01 20.20 -41.45
N GLY A 177 0.06 19.02 -42.06
CA GLY A 177 -1.13 18.29 -42.50
C GLY A 177 -2.09 17.89 -41.37
N VAL A 178 -1.60 17.70 -40.13
CA VAL A 178 -2.45 17.40 -38.95
C VAL A 178 -3.39 18.56 -38.57
N GLN A 179 -3.08 19.79 -38.97
CA GLN A 179 -3.95 20.97 -38.78
C GLN A 179 -4.81 21.28 -40.01
N SER A 180 -4.90 20.38 -41.00
CA SER A 180 -5.71 20.59 -42.20
C SER A 180 -7.22 20.51 -41.93
N ASN A 181 -7.97 21.45 -42.53
CA ASN A 181 -9.42 21.40 -42.61
C ASN A 181 -9.92 20.29 -43.56
N ASP A 182 -9.10 19.85 -44.52
CA ASP A 182 -9.38 18.67 -45.33
C ASP A 182 -9.12 17.39 -44.52
N ALA A 183 -10.19 16.66 -44.19
CA ALA A 183 -10.15 15.43 -43.42
C ALA A 183 -9.34 14.31 -44.11
N ALA A 184 -9.33 14.25 -45.44
CA ALA A 184 -8.56 13.23 -46.16
C ALA A 184 -7.05 13.50 -46.03
N LEU A 185 -6.63 14.75 -46.24
CA LEU A 185 -5.24 15.17 -46.02
C LEU A 185 -4.82 15.04 -44.54
N ARG A 186 -5.72 15.37 -43.60
CA ARG A 186 -5.45 15.28 -42.16
C ARG A 186 -5.27 13.83 -41.71
N SER A 187 -6.23 12.95 -42.04
CA SER A 187 -6.17 11.52 -41.74
C SER A 187 -4.93 10.85 -42.36
N ALA A 188 -4.64 11.14 -43.63
CA ALA A 188 -3.43 10.62 -44.28
C ALA A 188 -2.14 11.11 -43.62
N SER A 189 -2.08 12.37 -43.18
CA SER A 189 -0.88 12.96 -42.55
C SER A 189 -0.66 12.43 -41.13
N ILE A 190 -1.73 12.26 -40.37
CA ILE A 190 -1.72 11.53 -39.08
C ILE A 190 -1.22 10.08 -39.30
N GLY A 191 -1.68 9.41 -40.37
CA GLY A 191 -1.23 8.07 -40.75
C GLY A 191 0.28 7.97 -41.02
N LYS A 192 0.88 8.94 -41.72
CA LYS A 192 2.34 9.02 -41.92
C LYS A 192 3.09 9.00 -40.59
N LEU A 193 2.65 9.82 -39.64
CA LEU A 193 3.29 9.95 -38.33
C LEU A 193 3.14 8.67 -37.51
N VAL A 194 1.96 8.04 -37.49
CA VAL A 194 1.75 6.73 -36.84
C VAL A 194 2.71 5.68 -37.38
N TYR A 195 2.88 5.55 -38.71
CA TYR A 195 3.80 4.57 -39.28
C TYR A 195 5.27 4.84 -38.93
N LEU A 196 5.69 6.11 -38.94
CA LEU A 196 7.03 6.53 -38.54
C LEU A 196 7.32 6.18 -37.06
N LEU A 197 6.40 6.52 -36.16
CA LEU A 197 6.54 6.31 -34.72
C LEU A 197 6.43 4.84 -34.30
N LEU A 198 5.74 4.02 -35.09
CA LEU A 198 5.72 2.55 -34.94
C LEU A 198 6.93 1.86 -35.61
N GLY A 199 7.94 2.65 -35.96
CA GLY A 199 9.28 2.20 -36.35
C GLY A 199 9.44 1.88 -37.83
N ARG A 200 8.46 2.19 -38.69
CA ARG A 200 8.48 1.86 -40.14
C ARG A 200 8.71 0.36 -40.39
N TRP A 201 7.89 -0.48 -39.76
CA TRP A 201 8.15 -1.93 -39.59
C TRP A 201 8.54 -2.69 -40.87
N ALA A 202 8.03 -2.32 -42.05
CA ALA A 202 8.34 -3.03 -43.30
C ALA A 202 9.84 -3.02 -43.65
N ASN A 203 10.62 -2.08 -43.11
CA ASN A 203 12.07 -1.93 -43.34
C ASN A 203 12.92 -2.12 -42.08
N THR A 204 12.31 -2.40 -40.92
CA THR A 204 13.02 -2.41 -39.62
C THR A 204 12.67 -3.58 -38.72
N ALA A 205 11.51 -4.21 -38.91
CA ALA A 205 11.14 -5.44 -38.22
C ALA A 205 11.93 -6.61 -38.79
N ILE A 206 12.59 -7.40 -37.94
CA ILE A 206 13.35 -8.59 -38.35
C ILE A 206 12.71 -9.80 -37.66
N PRO A 207 12.22 -10.81 -38.42
CA PRO A 207 11.73 -12.05 -37.85
C PRO A 207 12.81 -12.69 -36.96
N SER A 208 12.51 -12.83 -35.66
CA SER A 208 13.43 -13.42 -34.68
C SER A 208 12.79 -14.66 -34.05
N VAL A 209 13.53 -15.78 -34.09
CA VAL A 209 13.13 -17.03 -33.45
C VAL A 209 13.70 -17.07 -32.02
N SER A 210 13.35 -16.07 -31.21
CA SER A 210 13.81 -15.90 -29.83
C SER A 210 13.07 -16.88 -28.89
N THR A 211 13.59 -18.10 -28.78
CA THR A 211 13.04 -19.18 -27.94
C THR A 211 13.19 -18.90 -26.43
N GLY A 212 12.34 -18.03 -25.90
CA GLY A 212 12.23 -17.73 -24.46
C GLY A 212 11.65 -16.36 -24.13
N ASP A 213 11.73 -15.40 -25.05
CA ASP A 213 11.24 -14.04 -24.82
C ASP A 213 9.72 -13.92 -24.97
N ARG A 214 9.11 -13.12 -24.08
CA ARG A 214 7.66 -12.84 -24.05
C ARG A 214 7.17 -11.93 -25.20
N SER A 215 8.07 -11.48 -26.07
CA SER A 215 7.76 -10.62 -27.22
C SER A 215 8.74 -10.86 -28.35
N VAL A 216 8.26 -10.83 -29.60
CA VAL A 216 9.07 -11.03 -30.83
C VAL A 216 9.56 -9.69 -31.42
N ALA A 217 9.75 -8.69 -30.57
CA ALA A 217 10.14 -7.33 -30.96
C ALA A 217 11.63 -7.25 -31.36
N SER A 218 11.90 -6.97 -32.63
CA SER A 218 13.28 -6.75 -33.10
C SER A 218 13.89 -5.46 -32.55
N SER A 219 15.17 -5.51 -32.14
CA SER A 219 15.89 -4.35 -31.59
C SER A 219 15.98 -3.19 -32.60
N SER A 220 16.11 -3.51 -33.89
CA SER A 220 16.08 -2.55 -34.99
C SER A 220 14.77 -1.77 -35.09
N GLN A 221 13.61 -2.43 -34.91
CA GLN A 221 12.32 -1.74 -34.87
C GLN A 221 12.19 -0.85 -33.62
N LEU A 222 12.62 -1.32 -32.44
CA LEU A 222 12.58 -0.51 -31.21
C LEU A 222 13.48 0.73 -31.31
N GLN A 223 14.66 0.62 -31.94
CA GLN A 223 15.52 1.78 -32.25
C GLN A 223 14.88 2.73 -33.27
N ALA A 224 14.16 2.22 -34.27
CA ALA A 224 13.44 3.04 -35.23
C ALA A 224 12.22 3.76 -34.62
N ILE A 225 11.52 3.12 -33.67
CA ILE A 225 10.47 3.75 -32.83
C ILE A 225 11.07 4.93 -32.04
N LYS A 226 12.21 4.70 -31.38
CA LYS A 226 12.96 5.73 -30.63
C LYS A 226 13.34 6.93 -31.51
N ALA A 227 13.97 6.68 -32.66
CA ALA A 227 14.34 7.72 -33.62
C ALA A 227 13.13 8.46 -34.22
N GLY A 228 11.99 7.78 -34.39
CA GLY A 228 10.72 8.41 -34.81
C GLY A 228 10.19 9.42 -33.79
N VAL A 229 10.28 9.08 -32.49
CA VAL A 229 9.91 9.97 -31.38
C VAL A 229 10.86 11.17 -31.28
N GLU A 230 12.17 10.96 -31.41
CA GLU A 230 13.16 12.05 -31.46
C GLU A 230 12.91 13.00 -32.64
N CYS A 231 12.59 12.46 -33.82
CA CYS A 231 12.29 13.24 -35.02
C CYS A 231 11.02 14.10 -34.85
N LEU A 232 9.90 13.52 -34.40
CA LEU A 232 8.68 14.29 -34.12
C LEU A 232 8.91 15.40 -33.08
N SER A 233 9.70 15.09 -32.04
CA SER A 233 9.96 15.99 -30.92
C SER A 233 10.92 17.13 -31.29
N SER A 234 11.91 16.88 -32.16
CA SER A 234 12.86 17.91 -32.61
C SER A 234 12.19 18.93 -33.56
N LEU A 235 11.16 18.51 -34.28
CA LEU A 235 10.39 19.32 -35.24
C LEU A 235 9.14 19.98 -34.64
N ASP A 236 9.05 20.06 -33.31
CA ASP A 236 7.94 20.66 -32.55
C ASP A 236 6.54 20.11 -32.90
N GLY A 237 6.46 18.83 -33.27
CA GLY A 237 5.19 18.16 -33.57
C GLY A 237 4.30 17.90 -32.35
N LEU A 238 4.86 17.78 -31.15
CA LEU A 238 4.11 17.37 -29.95
C LEU A 238 2.96 18.33 -29.56
N PRO A 239 3.12 19.67 -29.53
CA PRO A 239 2.02 20.60 -29.30
C PRO A 239 0.91 20.49 -30.35
N VAL A 240 1.26 20.26 -31.62
CA VAL A 240 0.31 20.13 -32.74
C VAL A 240 -0.53 18.85 -32.60
N ILE A 241 0.12 17.70 -32.32
CA ILE A 241 -0.58 16.45 -32.02
C ILE A 241 -1.47 16.61 -30.78
N TRP A 242 -0.99 17.29 -29.74
CA TRP A 242 -1.76 17.51 -28.51
C TRP A 242 -3.01 18.37 -28.75
N GLU A 243 -2.91 19.42 -29.55
CA GLU A 243 -4.06 20.24 -29.94
C GLU A 243 -5.10 19.42 -30.72
N SER A 244 -4.72 18.72 -31.79
CA SER A 244 -5.65 17.90 -32.57
C SER A 244 -6.25 16.76 -31.74
N LEU A 245 -5.48 16.12 -30.85
CA LEU A 245 -6.02 15.09 -29.94
C LEU A 245 -7.10 15.65 -29.00
N ARG A 246 -6.87 16.83 -28.40
CA ARG A 246 -7.89 17.49 -27.56
C ARG A 246 -9.14 17.84 -28.36
N ASN A 247 -8.98 18.31 -29.60
CA ASN A 247 -10.09 18.63 -30.49
C ASN A 247 -10.93 17.39 -30.85
N CYS A 248 -10.30 16.25 -31.16
CA CYS A 248 -11.02 14.97 -31.38
C CYS A 248 -11.83 14.56 -30.14
N PHE A 249 -11.25 14.67 -28.94
CA PHE A 249 -11.96 14.36 -27.70
C PHE A 249 -13.18 15.25 -27.45
N GLU A 250 -13.08 16.57 -27.64
CA GLU A 250 -14.25 17.45 -27.49
C GLU A 250 -15.36 17.14 -28.52
N MET A 251 -15.02 16.72 -29.75
CA MET A 251 -16.00 16.25 -30.75
C MET A 251 -16.72 14.94 -30.36
N HIS A 252 -16.06 14.06 -29.59
CA HIS A 252 -16.72 12.91 -28.98
C HIS A 252 -17.59 13.29 -27.78
N TRP A 253 -17.25 14.36 -27.05
CA TRP A 253 -18.00 14.81 -25.88
C TRP A 253 -19.17 15.74 -26.19
N SER A 254 -19.17 16.45 -27.32
CA SER A 254 -20.33 17.19 -27.84
C SER A 254 -21.38 16.27 -28.48
N GLY A 255 -20.96 15.09 -28.97
CA GLY A 255 -21.80 14.15 -29.71
C GLY A 255 -21.87 14.41 -31.21
N ASP A 256 -21.17 15.43 -31.74
CA ASP A 256 -21.22 15.83 -33.15
C ASP A 256 -20.76 14.74 -34.13
N ILE A 257 -19.97 13.77 -33.66
CA ILE A 257 -19.52 12.62 -34.46
C ILE A 257 -20.68 11.72 -34.92
N GLN A 258 -21.81 11.68 -34.20
CA GLN A 258 -23.03 11.00 -34.69
C GLN A 258 -23.69 11.71 -35.89
N GLN A 259 -23.29 12.95 -36.19
CA GLN A 259 -23.76 13.74 -37.33
C GLN A 259 -22.76 13.74 -38.51
N GLN A 260 -21.56 13.17 -38.34
CA GLN A 260 -20.56 13.06 -39.40
C GLN A 260 -20.88 11.93 -40.39
N ALA A 261 -20.46 12.09 -41.65
CA ALA A 261 -20.70 11.12 -42.71
C ALA A 261 -19.93 9.79 -42.53
N SER A 262 -18.87 9.77 -41.71
CA SER A 262 -18.05 8.58 -41.45
C SER A 262 -17.56 8.56 -39.99
N PRO A 263 -18.34 7.99 -39.04
CA PRO A 263 -17.94 7.92 -37.64
C PRO A 263 -16.73 6.98 -37.41
N GLN A 264 -16.46 6.05 -38.33
CA GLN A 264 -15.28 5.19 -38.29
C GLN A 264 -13.99 5.98 -38.53
N GLU A 265 -13.98 6.92 -39.48
CA GLU A 265 -12.81 7.78 -39.74
C GLU A 265 -12.46 8.66 -38.54
N ALA A 266 -13.47 9.20 -37.84
CA ALA A 266 -13.25 9.97 -36.61
C ALA A 266 -12.65 9.10 -35.47
N GLN A 267 -13.13 7.87 -35.32
CA GLN A 267 -12.61 6.91 -34.35
C GLN A 267 -11.16 6.49 -34.68
N ASP A 268 -10.85 6.26 -35.96
CA ASP A 268 -9.49 5.94 -36.41
C ASP A 268 -8.55 7.16 -36.27
N GLU A 269 -9.03 8.38 -36.51
CA GLU A 269 -8.27 9.62 -36.27
C GLU A 269 -7.89 9.75 -34.78
N LEU A 270 -8.85 9.59 -33.87
CA LEU A 270 -8.61 9.59 -32.43
C LEU A 270 -7.64 8.47 -32.01
N MET A 271 -7.86 7.23 -32.47
CA MET A 271 -7.00 6.09 -32.16
C MET A 271 -5.58 6.27 -32.67
N ASN A 272 -5.41 6.90 -33.83
CA ASN A 272 -4.11 7.26 -34.37
C ASN A 272 -3.41 8.31 -33.50
N LEU A 273 -4.06 9.44 -33.19
CA LEU A 273 -3.49 10.52 -32.35
C LEU A 273 -3.15 10.03 -30.93
N MET A 274 -4.00 9.18 -30.34
CA MET A 274 -3.68 8.51 -29.07
C MET A 274 -2.50 7.54 -29.19
N THR A 275 -2.36 6.82 -30.31
CA THR A 275 -1.19 5.94 -30.55
C THR A 275 0.10 6.77 -30.59
N ILE A 276 0.09 7.93 -31.27
CA ILE A 276 1.24 8.86 -31.31
C ILE A 276 1.65 9.26 -29.89
N MET A 277 0.69 9.75 -29.09
CA MET A 277 0.99 10.18 -27.72
C MET A 277 1.44 9.04 -26.81
N TYR A 278 0.83 7.85 -26.92
CA TYR A 278 1.19 6.71 -26.07
C TYR A 278 2.61 6.22 -26.35
N ILE A 279 2.98 6.06 -27.61
CA ILE A 279 4.34 5.63 -28.01
C ILE A 279 5.38 6.68 -27.59
N THR A 280 5.10 7.98 -27.82
CA THR A 280 5.98 9.08 -27.37
C THR A 280 6.22 9.02 -25.85
N ILE A 281 5.16 8.85 -25.05
CA ILE A 281 5.25 8.72 -23.59
C ILE A 281 6.01 7.45 -23.17
N GLN A 282 5.76 6.30 -23.81
CA GLN A 282 6.41 5.03 -23.45
C GLN A 282 7.91 5.00 -23.78
N VAL A 283 8.33 5.55 -24.92
CA VAL A 283 9.77 5.71 -25.25
C VAL A 283 10.43 6.63 -24.21
N THR A 284 9.77 7.74 -23.88
CA THR A 284 10.26 8.71 -22.89
C THR A 284 10.35 8.13 -21.46
N LEU A 285 9.45 7.19 -21.11
CA LEU A 285 9.50 6.48 -19.83
C LEU A 285 10.55 5.36 -19.78
N ASN A 286 10.95 4.79 -20.92
CA ASN A 286 11.95 3.72 -20.97
C ASN A 286 13.38 4.25 -20.90
N ASP A 287 13.70 5.28 -21.69
CA ASP A 287 15.05 5.84 -21.84
C ASP A 287 15.11 7.30 -21.37
N PRO A 288 14.85 7.61 -20.08
CA PRO A 288 14.63 8.98 -19.59
C PRO A 288 15.86 9.90 -19.66
N GLU A 289 17.06 9.36 -19.82
CA GLU A 289 18.29 10.16 -19.98
C GLU A 289 18.40 10.69 -21.43
N ASP A 290 18.34 9.79 -22.42
CA ASP A 290 18.34 10.13 -23.85
C ASP A 290 17.09 10.95 -24.24
N MET A 291 15.92 10.60 -23.70
CA MET A 291 14.65 11.26 -24.00
C MET A 291 14.39 12.54 -23.21
N SER A 292 15.43 13.12 -22.58
CA SER A 292 15.31 14.34 -21.77
C SER A 292 14.71 15.55 -22.52
N SER A 293 14.91 15.66 -23.84
CA SER A 293 14.30 16.70 -24.69
C SER A 293 12.79 16.46 -24.95
N PRO A 294 12.36 15.29 -25.50
CA PRO A 294 10.95 14.89 -25.52
C PRO A 294 10.24 14.99 -24.16
N TYR A 295 10.93 14.61 -23.06
CA TYR A 295 10.40 14.69 -21.70
C TYR A 295 10.01 16.12 -21.31
N GLY A 296 10.90 17.10 -21.54
CA GLY A 296 10.59 18.51 -21.33
C GLY A 296 9.36 18.95 -22.13
N LYS A 297 9.37 18.71 -23.44
CA LYS A 297 8.26 19.11 -24.33
C LYS A 297 6.91 18.46 -23.99
N LEU A 298 6.90 17.26 -23.40
CA LEU A 298 5.68 16.60 -22.89
C LEU A 298 5.20 17.18 -21.54
N LEU A 299 6.11 17.68 -20.69
CA LEU A 299 5.75 18.36 -19.43
C LEU A 299 5.21 19.77 -19.66
N ASP A 300 5.71 20.46 -20.69
CA ASP A 300 5.34 21.83 -21.05
C ASP A 300 3.96 21.94 -21.76
N LEU A 301 3.31 20.81 -22.07
CA LEU A 301 1.98 20.78 -22.68
C LEU A 301 0.91 21.42 -21.76
N ASN A 302 0.04 22.23 -22.35
CA ASN A 302 -1.03 22.95 -21.67
C ASN A 302 -2.39 22.75 -22.39
N PRO A 303 -3.48 22.32 -21.70
CA PRO A 303 -3.49 21.72 -20.36
C PRO A 303 -2.57 20.51 -20.30
N SER A 304 -2.04 20.17 -19.11
CA SER A 304 -1.08 19.08 -19.01
C SER A 304 -1.71 17.71 -19.18
N LEU A 305 -0.89 16.75 -19.60
CA LEU A 305 -1.28 15.37 -19.90
C LEU A 305 -2.15 14.75 -18.80
N VAL A 306 -1.76 14.87 -17.53
CA VAL A 306 -2.51 14.25 -16.41
C VAL A 306 -3.84 14.97 -16.15
N ASP A 307 -3.85 16.31 -16.25
CA ASP A 307 -5.04 17.13 -15.97
C ASP A 307 -6.12 16.91 -17.04
N PHE A 308 -5.71 16.83 -18.32
CA PHE A 308 -6.60 16.51 -19.43
C PHE A 308 -7.03 15.04 -19.45
N MET A 309 -6.10 14.09 -19.28
CA MET A 309 -6.44 12.66 -19.28
C MET A 309 -7.30 12.26 -18.08
N LEU A 310 -7.22 12.99 -16.97
CA LEU A 310 -8.19 12.92 -15.88
C LEU A 310 -9.59 13.33 -16.37
N THR A 311 -9.71 14.50 -16.99
CA THR A 311 -10.99 15.02 -17.47
C THR A 311 -11.61 14.03 -18.46
N ALA A 312 -10.81 13.53 -19.41
CA ALA A 312 -11.20 12.48 -20.35
C ALA A 312 -11.69 11.20 -19.63
N THR A 313 -10.91 10.68 -18.69
CA THR A 313 -11.30 9.51 -17.89
C THR A 313 -12.59 9.76 -17.11
N SER A 314 -12.80 10.97 -16.56
CA SER A 314 -14.00 11.30 -15.79
C SER A 314 -15.26 11.45 -16.65
N LYS A 315 -15.13 11.94 -17.91
CA LYS A 315 -16.24 12.07 -18.87
C LYS A 315 -16.77 10.70 -19.33
N LEU A 316 -15.96 9.63 -19.29
CA LEU A 316 -16.40 8.24 -19.53
C LEU A 316 -17.51 7.74 -18.59
N ARG A 317 -17.81 8.47 -17.50
CA ARG A 317 -18.98 8.22 -16.65
C ARG A 317 -20.30 8.26 -17.44
N TRP A 318 -20.33 9.04 -18.52
CA TRP A 318 -21.50 9.31 -19.34
C TRP A 318 -21.44 8.66 -20.73
N ASP A 319 -20.37 7.92 -21.05
CA ASP A 319 -20.30 7.06 -22.25
C ASP A 319 -21.06 5.74 -22.00
N GLU A 320 -22.39 5.83 -22.10
CA GLU A 320 -23.31 4.69 -22.00
C GLU A 320 -23.18 3.74 -23.19
N GLN A 321 -22.82 4.27 -24.37
CA GLN A 321 -22.71 3.52 -25.63
C GLN A 321 -21.36 2.79 -25.78
N ASN A 322 -20.39 3.04 -24.90
CA ASN A 322 -19.00 2.56 -25.00
C ASN A 322 -18.33 2.95 -26.33
N THR A 323 -18.62 4.16 -26.82
CA THR A 323 -18.00 4.71 -28.03
C THR A 323 -16.51 4.94 -27.85
N MET A 324 -16.06 5.21 -26.62
CA MET A 324 -14.68 5.54 -26.34
C MET A 324 -13.82 4.30 -26.03
N PRO A 325 -12.56 4.26 -26.50
CA PRO A 325 -11.61 3.18 -26.23
C PRO A 325 -11.07 3.27 -24.79
N HIS A 326 -11.90 2.81 -23.85
CA HIS A 326 -11.68 2.92 -22.40
C HIS A 326 -10.30 2.42 -21.96
N THR A 327 -9.83 1.29 -22.50
CA THR A 327 -8.53 0.68 -22.19
C THR A 327 -7.37 1.61 -22.53
N GLN A 328 -7.38 2.18 -23.73
CA GLN A 328 -6.36 3.10 -24.23
C GLN A 328 -6.37 4.43 -23.46
N ILE A 329 -7.55 4.95 -23.10
CA ILE A 329 -7.68 6.15 -22.25
C ILE A 329 -7.09 5.90 -20.85
N PHE A 330 -7.36 4.73 -20.26
CA PHE A 330 -6.80 4.34 -18.95
C PHE A 330 -5.27 4.15 -19.03
N LEU A 331 -4.76 3.53 -20.10
CA LEU A 331 -3.33 3.39 -20.35
C LEU A 331 -2.66 4.78 -20.47
N LEU A 332 -3.18 5.67 -21.32
CA LEU A 332 -2.65 7.04 -21.46
C LEU A 332 -2.69 7.81 -20.14
N PHE A 333 -3.78 7.75 -19.38
CA PHE A 333 -3.87 8.42 -18.08
C PHE A 333 -2.84 7.85 -17.08
N TRP A 334 -2.67 6.53 -17.04
CA TRP A 334 -1.68 5.87 -16.18
C TRP A 334 -0.24 6.26 -16.54
N LYS A 335 0.13 6.25 -17.83
CA LYS A 335 1.48 6.62 -18.28
C LYS A 335 1.74 8.12 -18.13
N SER A 336 0.71 8.96 -18.30
CA SER A 336 0.80 10.39 -17.98
C SER A 336 1.14 10.63 -16.50
N ILE A 337 0.51 9.88 -15.57
CA ILE A 337 0.82 9.97 -14.12
C ILE A 337 2.27 9.58 -13.85
N LEU A 338 2.77 8.53 -14.48
CA LEU A 338 4.17 8.10 -14.36
C LEU A 338 5.15 9.16 -14.92
N LEU A 339 4.81 9.81 -16.03
CA LEU A 339 5.63 10.84 -16.66
C LEU A 339 5.72 12.13 -15.81
N VAL A 340 4.56 12.66 -15.40
CA VAL A 340 4.44 13.98 -14.76
C VAL A 340 4.73 13.93 -13.26
N PHE A 341 4.27 12.90 -12.54
CA PHE A 341 4.54 12.76 -11.10
C PHE A 341 5.73 11.82 -10.83
N GLY A 342 5.78 10.66 -11.50
CA GLY A 342 6.78 9.62 -11.25
C GLY A 342 6.19 8.32 -10.71
N GLY A 343 6.98 7.25 -10.74
CA GLY A 343 6.63 5.93 -10.24
C GLY A 343 6.92 5.74 -8.75
N SER A 344 7.01 4.48 -8.33
CA SER A 344 7.26 4.11 -6.94
C SER A 344 8.67 4.45 -6.46
N GLN A 345 9.65 4.50 -7.36
CA GLN A 345 11.06 4.74 -7.02
C GLN A 345 11.33 6.22 -6.79
N GLU A 346 10.79 7.10 -7.65
CA GLU A 346 10.83 8.56 -7.51
C GLU A 346 10.14 8.94 -6.20
N LEU A 347 8.93 8.41 -5.97
CA LEU A 347 8.17 8.60 -4.74
C LEU A 347 8.91 8.07 -3.49
N LYS A 348 9.68 6.98 -3.61
CA LYS A 348 10.48 6.40 -2.51
C LYS A 348 11.70 7.26 -2.18
N ASN A 349 12.33 7.86 -3.19
CA ASN A 349 13.44 8.80 -3.00
C ASN A 349 12.93 10.14 -2.43
N LEU A 350 11.88 10.71 -3.03
CA LEU A 350 11.20 11.91 -2.54
C LEU A 350 10.82 11.81 -1.05
N LYS A 351 10.28 10.66 -0.61
CA LYS A 351 9.96 10.39 0.80
C LYS A 351 11.15 10.42 1.76
N LYS A 352 12.36 10.15 1.27
CA LYS A 352 13.61 10.26 2.06
C LYS A 352 14.06 11.72 2.14
N SER A 353 13.84 12.50 1.08
CA SER A 353 14.17 13.93 1.04
C SER A 353 13.25 14.78 1.93
N ILE A 354 11.93 14.56 1.88
CA ILE A 354 10.92 15.25 2.71
C ILE A 354 10.77 14.67 4.13
N ALA A 355 11.69 13.81 4.57
CA ALA A 355 11.60 13.13 5.86
C ALA A 355 11.65 14.13 7.03
N GLU A 356 10.61 14.09 7.88
CA GLU A 356 10.51 14.89 9.09
C GLU A 356 11.55 14.46 10.13
N THR A 357 11.75 13.15 10.28
CA THR A 357 12.65 12.56 11.27
C THR A 357 13.72 11.69 10.61
N ASP A 358 14.91 11.63 11.19
CA ASP A 358 15.94 10.66 10.74
C ASP A 358 15.54 9.19 11.03
N LEU A 359 14.47 8.97 11.80
CA LEU A 359 13.77 7.68 12.00
C LEU A 359 12.87 7.27 10.83
N ASP A 360 12.68 8.13 9.82
CA ASP A 360 11.88 7.79 8.63
C ASP A 360 12.60 6.86 7.65
N LYS A 361 13.90 6.63 7.86
CA LYS A 361 14.75 5.71 7.08
C LYS A 361 14.18 4.28 7.10
N GLU A 362 14.38 3.56 6.01
CA GLU A 362 13.72 2.25 5.78
C GLU A 362 14.35 1.10 6.58
N ASP A 363 15.53 1.30 7.15
CA ASP A 363 16.33 0.27 7.82
C ASP A 363 15.56 -0.34 9.01
N GLY A 364 15.21 -1.62 8.88
CA GLY A 364 14.22 -2.29 9.73
C GLY A 364 14.60 -2.53 11.19
N GLY A 365 15.80 -2.12 11.62
CA GLY A 365 16.34 -2.43 12.95
C GLY A 365 15.72 -1.65 14.12
N VAL A 366 15.00 -0.55 13.87
CA VAL A 366 14.46 0.32 14.93
C VAL A 366 12.94 0.22 15.00
N ILE A 367 12.40 -0.16 16.16
CA ILE A 367 10.97 -0.07 16.48
C ILE A 367 10.67 1.35 16.95
N THR A 368 9.66 1.99 16.34
CA THR A 368 9.27 3.40 16.58
C THR A 368 7.90 3.50 17.25
N ALA A 369 7.69 4.59 18.01
CA ALA A 369 6.40 4.99 18.57
C ALA A 369 5.77 6.11 17.73
N SER A 370 4.44 6.23 17.73
CA SER A 370 3.76 7.45 17.26
C SER A 370 3.70 8.52 18.37
N PRO A 371 3.41 9.80 18.05
CA PRO A 371 3.18 10.82 19.07
C PRO A 371 2.05 10.48 20.05
N LEU A 372 1.03 9.75 19.59
CA LEU A 372 -0.11 9.32 20.40
C LEU A 372 0.28 8.18 21.37
N ASP A 373 1.09 7.21 20.91
CA ASP A 373 1.64 6.17 21.77
C ASP A 373 2.49 6.78 22.90
N TYR A 374 3.27 7.82 22.57
CA TYR A 374 4.06 8.53 23.57
C TYR A 374 3.17 9.34 24.52
N HIS A 375 2.13 10.02 24.03
CA HIS A 375 1.17 10.69 24.92
C HIS A 375 0.53 9.69 25.90
N ALA A 376 0.03 8.54 25.40
CA ALA A 376 -0.55 7.49 26.24
C ALA A 376 0.45 6.92 27.26
N PHE A 377 1.71 6.71 26.87
CA PHE A 377 2.79 6.36 27.79
C PHE A 377 3.01 7.45 28.85
N ARG A 378 3.04 8.73 28.48
CA ARG A 378 3.20 9.86 29.42
C ARG A 378 2.06 9.91 30.44
N GLN A 379 0.81 9.71 30.02
CA GLN A 379 -0.32 9.63 30.94
C GLN A 379 -0.17 8.46 31.91
N GLU A 380 0.05 7.25 31.37
CA GLU A 380 0.19 6.05 32.19
C GLU A 380 1.33 6.20 33.21
N ILE A 381 2.52 6.64 32.77
CA ILE A 381 3.70 6.68 33.62
C ILE A 381 3.68 7.82 34.64
N THR A 382 3.20 9.01 34.29
CA THR A 382 3.06 10.13 35.25
C THR A 382 2.03 9.77 36.31
N SER A 383 0.96 9.06 35.92
CA SER A 383 -0.07 8.61 36.85
C SER A 383 0.38 7.48 37.79
N LYS A 384 1.33 6.64 37.36
CA LYS A 384 1.94 5.56 38.17
C LYS A 384 3.12 6.05 39.00
N TYR A 385 3.88 7.04 38.52
CA TYR A 385 5.05 7.62 39.19
C TYR A 385 4.96 9.16 39.15
N PRO A 386 4.20 9.81 40.05
CA PRO A 386 4.00 11.27 40.03
C PRO A 386 5.28 12.10 40.26
N SER A 387 6.36 11.47 40.72
CA SER A 387 7.70 12.06 40.85
C SER A 387 8.50 12.02 39.54
N TYR A 388 8.08 11.26 38.53
CA TYR A 388 8.71 11.23 37.22
C TYR A 388 8.04 12.24 36.28
N VAL A 389 8.84 13.18 35.77
CA VAL A 389 8.43 14.09 34.69
C VAL A 389 8.99 13.54 33.37
N PRO A 390 8.20 12.85 32.53
CA PRO A 390 8.67 12.39 31.23
C PRO A 390 8.93 13.58 30.29
N PRO A 391 9.92 13.48 29.37
CA PRO A 391 10.25 14.52 28.39
C PRO A 391 9.03 15.11 27.67
N PRO A 392 9.10 16.37 27.18
CA PRO A 392 7.97 16.99 26.49
C PRO A 392 7.61 16.22 25.20
N PRO A 393 6.32 16.12 24.85
CA PRO A 393 5.90 15.50 23.60
C PRO A 393 6.15 16.44 22.41
N ILE A 394 6.36 15.87 21.22
CA ILE A 394 6.47 16.65 19.96
C ILE A 394 5.15 17.39 19.65
N VAL A 395 4.02 16.84 20.09
CA VAL A 395 2.68 17.39 19.88
C VAL A 395 2.04 17.68 21.24
N PRO A 396 1.57 18.91 21.52
CA PRO A 396 0.96 19.28 22.79
C PRO A 396 -0.51 18.80 22.87
N LEU A 397 -0.70 17.48 22.84
CA LEU A 397 -2.00 16.85 23.07
C LEU A 397 -2.48 17.09 24.51
N GLU A 398 -3.74 17.53 24.66
CA GLU A 398 -4.45 17.63 25.93
C GLU A 398 -4.66 16.24 26.56
N ALA A 399 -4.78 16.17 27.89
CA ALA A 399 -4.73 14.89 28.62
C ALA A 399 -5.92 13.94 28.37
N GLU A 400 -7.05 14.47 27.89
CA GLU A 400 -8.27 13.70 27.59
C GLU A 400 -8.34 13.26 26.11
N HIS A 401 -7.46 13.78 25.24
CA HIS A 401 -7.52 13.53 23.80
C HIS A 401 -6.73 12.27 23.38
N THR A 402 -7.45 11.17 23.22
CA THR A 402 -6.94 9.90 22.67
C THR A 402 -6.87 9.86 21.13
N SER A 403 -6.99 11.01 20.46
CA SER A 403 -7.05 11.12 19.00
C SER A 403 -6.32 12.36 18.49
N ILE A 404 -5.84 12.29 17.24
CA ILE A 404 -5.24 13.40 16.49
C ILE A 404 -6.26 14.11 15.57
N LEU A 405 -7.55 13.78 15.69
CA LEU A 405 -8.66 14.46 15.00
C LEU A 405 -9.35 15.46 15.94
N PRO A 406 -10.15 16.40 15.40
CA PRO A 406 -11.04 17.23 16.22
C PRO A 406 -12.03 16.37 17.02
N PRO A 407 -12.34 16.71 18.29
CA PRO A 407 -13.51 16.18 18.98
C PRO A 407 -14.80 16.66 18.28
N LEU A 408 -15.89 15.89 18.38
CA LEU A 408 -17.20 16.32 17.84
C LEU A 408 -17.98 17.09 18.92
N PRO A 409 -18.52 18.30 18.64
CA PRO A 409 -19.16 19.14 19.67
C PRO A 409 -20.27 18.47 20.50
N ASN A 410 -21.08 17.61 19.87
CA ASN A 410 -22.16 16.87 20.54
C ASN A 410 -21.72 15.59 21.25
N GLN A 411 -20.41 15.36 21.41
CA GLN A 411 -19.86 14.18 22.08
C GLN A 411 -18.90 14.59 23.20
N SER A 412 -19.46 14.75 24.39
CA SER A 412 -18.67 14.62 25.62
C SER A 412 -17.95 13.27 25.58
N PHE A 413 -16.62 13.27 25.66
CA PHE A 413 -15.87 12.02 25.83
C PHE A 413 -16.39 11.32 27.09
N ARG A 414 -17.12 10.22 26.90
CA ARG A 414 -17.42 9.28 27.98
C ARG A 414 -16.16 8.48 28.30
N SER A 415 -15.18 9.18 28.88
CA SER A 415 -14.14 8.52 29.67
C SER A 415 -14.84 7.52 30.58
N SER A 416 -14.40 6.25 30.58
CA SER A 416 -15.15 5.13 31.18
C SER A 416 -15.40 5.30 32.69
N ALA A 417 -14.70 6.25 33.31
CA ALA A 417 -14.96 6.80 34.65
C ALA A 417 -16.33 7.48 34.86
N ALA A 418 -17.02 7.90 33.79
CA ALA A 418 -18.24 8.73 33.87
C ALA A 418 -19.55 7.95 34.08
N GLN A 419 -19.50 6.68 34.50
CA GLN A 419 -20.69 5.96 34.98
C GLN A 419 -21.12 6.48 36.35
N GLY A 420 -21.96 7.51 36.35
CA GLY A 420 -22.51 8.10 37.57
C GLY A 420 -23.34 7.11 38.39
N ILE A 421 -23.02 7.00 39.69
CA ILE A 421 -23.83 6.40 40.77
C ILE A 421 -24.04 4.86 40.70
N ILE A 422 -23.94 4.22 39.52
CA ILE A 422 -24.12 2.77 39.36
C ILE A 422 -22.76 2.05 39.34
N PRO A 423 -22.48 1.09 40.25
CA PRO A 423 -21.21 0.39 40.26
C PRO A 423 -21.11 -0.65 39.13
N ALA A 424 -20.00 -0.62 38.39
CA ALA A 424 -19.67 -1.62 37.38
C ALA A 424 -19.50 -3.04 37.97
N PRO A 425 -19.79 -4.11 37.21
CA PRO A 425 -19.67 -5.49 37.70
C PRO A 425 -18.21 -5.87 37.98
N ALA A 426 -17.97 -6.46 39.16
CA ALA A 426 -16.65 -6.68 39.77
C ALA A 426 -15.70 -7.68 39.06
N HIS A 427 -15.93 -7.99 37.78
CA HIS A 427 -15.09 -8.89 36.98
C HIS A 427 -14.22 -8.17 35.93
N VAL A 428 -14.45 -6.86 35.68
CA VAL A 428 -13.68 -6.07 34.71
C VAL A 428 -12.56 -5.32 35.45
N GLN A 429 -11.33 -5.84 35.39
CA GLN A 429 -10.14 -5.12 35.87
C GLN A 429 -9.51 -4.29 34.74
N ASN A 430 -9.91 -3.02 34.61
CA ASN A 430 -9.22 -2.05 33.76
C ASN A 430 -7.83 -1.72 34.36
N GLY A 431 -6.82 -2.52 34.03
CA GLY A 431 -5.43 -2.40 34.50
C GLY A 431 -4.64 -1.19 33.95
N SER A 432 -5.31 -0.26 33.27
CA SER A 432 -4.73 0.94 32.64
C SER A 432 -5.38 2.26 33.11
N ALA A 433 -6.49 2.19 33.85
CA ALA A 433 -7.19 3.39 34.34
C ALA A 433 -6.58 3.88 35.66
N SER A 434 -5.97 5.07 35.66
CA SER A 434 -5.48 5.71 36.88
C SER A 434 -6.61 6.22 37.76
N ILE A 435 -6.42 6.11 39.08
CA ILE A 435 -7.32 6.70 40.08
C ILE A 435 -7.47 8.22 39.97
N LEU A 436 -6.51 8.93 39.35
CA LEU A 436 -6.59 10.39 39.12
C LEU A 436 -7.76 10.77 38.19
N HIS A 437 -8.19 9.87 37.32
CA HIS A 437 -9.26 10.09 36.35
C HIS A 437 -10.54 9.32 36.69
N GLN A 438 -10.63 8.69 37.87
CA GLN A 438 -11.84 8.01 38.35
C GLN A 438 -12.36 8.63 39.66
N PRO A 439 -13.66 8.96 39.77
CA PRO A 439 -14.24 9.49 41.01
C PRO A 439 -14.38 8.39 42.08
N VAL A 440 -13.27 8.06 42.75
CA VAL A 440 -13.28 7.10 43.85
C VAL A 440 -13.84 7.75 45.11
N HIS A 441 -14.94 7.20 45.63
CA HIS A 441 -15.49 7.57 46.93
C HIS A 441 -14.49 7.26 48.05
N ILE A 442 -13.77 8.28 48.53
CA ILE A 442 -12.92 8.20 49.72
C ILE A 442 -13.83 8.10 50.95
N ALA A 443 -14.17 6.86 51.32
CA ALA A 443 -15.02 6.56 52.47
C ALA A 443 -14.31 6.81 53.80
N THR A 444 -14.40 8.05 54.31
CA THR A 444 -14.02 8.53 55.66
C THR A 444 -12.55 8.31 56.10
N PRO A 445 -11.79 9.36 56.48
CA PRO A 445 -10.36 9.25 56.81
C PRO A 445 -10.13 8.68 58.23
N ALA A 446 -10.45 7.40 58.44
CA ALA A 446 -10.21 6.66 59.67
C ALA A 446 -9.88 5.19 59.38
N PRO A 447 -8.68 4.87 58.85
CA PRO A 447 -8.25 3.50 58.69
C PRO A 447 -8.05 2.85 60.07
N SER A 448 -8.87 1.84 60.38
CA SER A 448 -8.58 0.90 61.47
C SER A 448 -7.15 0.36 61.30
N PRO A 449 -6.30 0.35 62.34
CA PRO A 449 -4.95 -0.17 62.20
C PRO A 449 -4.99 -1.63 61.74
N PRO A 450 -4.15 -2.05 60.78
CA PRO A 450 -4.14 -3.42 60.29
C PRO A 450 -3.83 -4.37 61.46
N PRO A 451 -4.54 -5.50 61.58
CA PRO A 451 -4.36 -6.42 62.70
C PRO A 451 -2.92 -6.92 62.75
N SER A 452 -2.25 -6.72 63.88
CA SER A 452 -0.84 -7.05 64.05
C SER A 452 -0.57 -8.53 63.75
N PRO A 453 0.58 -8.91 63.13
CA PRO A 453 0.85 -10.29 62.76
C PRO A 453 0.75 -11.24 63.95
N GLY A 454 -0.13 -12.24 63.86
CA GLY A 454 -0.41 -13.16 64.95
C GLY A 454 0.81 -13.98 65.35
N ILE A 455 1.27 -13.81 66.59
CA ILE A 455 2.36 -14.59 67.18
C ILE A 455 1.81 -16.00 67.53
N GLY A 456 1.71 -16.87 66.54
CA GLY A 456 1.13 -18.22 66.71
C GLY A 456 1.30 -19.10 65.46
N GLY A 457 2.22 -20.07 65.54
CA GLY A 457 2.71 -20.83 64.38
C GLY A 457 1.73 -21.74 63.64
N LYS A 458 2.17 -22.08 62.42
CA LYS A 458 1.63 -23.07 61.44
C LYS A 458 0.34 -22.66 60.71
N GLY A 459 0.46 -22.48 59.39
CA GLY A 459 -0.68 -22.57 58.45
C GLY A 459 -1.03 -21.30 57.66
N ALA A 460 -0.35 -20.18 57.88
CA ALA A 460 -0.59 -18.96 57.11
C ALA A 460 -0.32 -19.18 55.61
N LYS A 461 -1.37 -19.18 54.79
CA LYS A 461 -1.25 -18.96 53.34
C LYS A 461 -0.55 -17.61 53.16
N LYS A 462 0.42 -17.53 52.23
CA LYS A 462 0.95 -16.24 51.78
C LYS A 462 -0.19 -15.45 51.17
N GLN A 463 -0.72 -14.47 51.91
CA GLN A 463 -1.42 -13.35 51.30
C GLN A 463 -0.37 -12.61 50.49
N ASN A 464 -0.44 -12.72 49.16
CA ASN A 464 0.38 -11.86 48.31
C ASN A 464 -0.08 -10.43 48.55
N TYR A 465 0.84 -9.53 48.93
CA TYR A 465 0.61 -8.10 48.89
C TYR A 465 0.53 -7.67 47.42
N GLN A 466 -0.63 -7.88 46.81
CA GLN A 466 -0.91 -7.48 45.44
C GLN A 466 -1.22 -5.98 45.46
N THR A 467 -0.18 -5.16 45.26
CA THR A 467 -0.32 -3.71 45.11
C THR A 467 -1.37 -3.41 44.05
N ASN A 468 -2.34 -2.55 44.39
CA ASN A 468 -3.37 -2.14 43.46
C ASN A 468 -2.74 -1.24 42.38
N GLN A 469 -2.61 -1.78 41.16
CA GLN A 469 -1.92 -1.14 40.02
C GLN A 469 -2.58 0.17 39.53
N ASN A 470 -3.79 0.47 40.00
CA ASN A 470 -4.55 1.67 39.65
C ASN A 470 -4.22 2.85 40.59
N PHE A 471 -3.59 2.59 41.75
CA PHE A 471 -3.04 3.65 42.61
C PHE A 471 -1.64 4.06 42.12
N PRO A 472 -1.28 5.36 42.20
CA PRO A 472 0.09 5.79 42.02
C PRO A 472 1.02 5.10 43.02
N PHE A 473 2.25 4.79 42.59
CA PHE A 473 3.33 4.38 43.48
C PHE A 473 3.80 5.58 44.30
N MET A 474 3.03 5.88 45.35
CA MET A 474 3.32 6.87 46.39
C MET A 474 4.48 6.39 47.27
N TYR A 475 5.65 6.19 46.67
CA TYR A 475 6.89 6.30 47.42
C TYR A 475 6.94 7.69 48.04
N PRO A 476 7.38 7.84 49.30
CA PRO A 476 7.83 9.13 49.80
C PRO A 476 8.88 9.70 48.84
N PRO A 477 9.08 11.03 48.79
CA PRO A 477 10.27 11.60 48.17
C PRO A 477 11.50 11.20 49.00
N LEU A 478 12.04 10.01 48.72
CA LEU A 478 13.20 9.42 49.38
C LEU A 478 14.47 10.15 48.94
N ASP A 479 14.73 11.27 49.57
CA ASP A 479 15.93 12.06 49.36
C ASP A 479 17.12 11.53 50.18
N ALA A 480 18.25 12.24 50.11
CA ALA A 480 19.44 11.92 50.89
C ALA A 480 19.21 11.85 52.42
N THR A 481 18.17 12.51 52.97
CA THR A 481 17.83 12.42 54.39
C THR A 481 17.16 11.09 54.76
N SER A 482 16.47 10.46 53.80
CA SER A 482 15.77 9.19 54.00
C SER A 482 16.70 8.00 54.23
N ASN A 483 18.00 8.14 53.92
CA ASN A 483 19.05 7.21 54.36
C ASN A 483 19.16 7.07 55.88
N SER A 484 18.57 7.99 56.67
CA SER A 484 18.54 7.94 58.13
C SER A 484 17.34 7.19 58.72
N ALA A 485 16.40 6.72 57.90
CA ALA A 485 15.17 6.05 58.34
C ALA A 485 15.38 4.60 58.83
N GLY A 486 16.57 4.02 58.63
CA GLY A 486 16.93 2.68 59.08
C GLY A 486 16.86 2.52 60.62
N GLY A 487 16.19 1.46 61.08
CA GLY A 487 15.95 1.22 62.50
C GLY A 487 17.23 1.02 63.32
N LYS A 488 17.43 1.84 64.37
CA LYS A 488 18.60 1.78 65.26
C LYS A 488 18.75 0.40 65.91
N GLY A 489 19.87 -0.27 65.64
CA GLY A 489 20.21 -1.57 66.20
C GLY A 489 21.21 -2.32 65.33
N LEU A 490 21.36 -3.63 65.58
CA LEU A 490 22.30 -4.49 64.83
C LEU A 490 21.99 -4.54 63.33
N ALA A 491 20.71 -4.34 62.93
CA ALA A 491 20.30 -4.27 61.53
C ALA A 491 20.94 -3.08 60.79
N GLY A 492 20.98 -1.89 61.39
CA GLY A 492 21.57 -0.69 60.78
C GLY A 492 23.07 -0.80 60.50
N ALA A 493 23.78 -1.68 61.21
CA ALA A 493 25.20 -1.98 60.94
C ALA A 493 25.40 -2.81 59.66
N TYR A 494 24.41 -3.62 59.27
CA TYR A 494 24.39 -4.32 57.98
C TYR A 494 23.80 -3.45 56.87
N ASP A 495 22.82 -2.60 57.19
CA ASP A 495 22.21 -1.63 56.26
C ASP A 495 23.27 -0.67 55.68
N ALA A 496 24.21 -0.20 56.50
CA ALA A 496 25.34 0.62 56.06
C ALA A 496 26.34 -0.08 55.09
N VAL A 497 26.21 -1.40 54.89
CA VAL A 497 27.11 -2.24 54.07
C VAL A 497 26.37 -2.93 52.90
N ILE A 498 25.05 -3.13 53.02
CA ILE A 498 24.20 -3.87 52.06
C ILE A 498 23.11 -2.98 51.45
N GLY A 499 22.71 -1.91 52.14
CA GLY A 499 21.68 -0.97 51.70
C GLY A 499 22.15 -0.08 50.55
N ARG A 500 21.29 0.10 49.54
CA ARG A 500 21.47 1.11 48.50
C ARG A 500 21.21 2.49 49.11
N ARG A 501 22.08 3.47 48.84
CA ARG A 501 21.82 4.85 49.25
C ARG A 501 20.79 5.49 48.34
N TRP A 502 19.85 6.22 48.95
CA TRP A 502 18.89 7.07 48.28
C TRP A 502 19.57 8.41 47.99
N ASP A 503 19.90 8.69 46.73
CA ASP A 503 20.56 9.94 46.29
C ASP A 503 19.61 10.89 45.52
N GLY A 504 18.35 10.51 45.34
CA GLY A 504 17.36 11.26 44.56
C GLY A 504 16.12 10.42 44.26
N SER A 505 15.25 10.91 43.38
CA SER A 505 13.96 10.29 43.04
C SER A 505 14.08 8.80 42.64
N ASP A 506 13.52 7.90 43.46
CA ASP A 506 13.49 6.44 43.26
C ASP A 506 12.55 5.96 42.15
N ILE A 507 12.72 6.53 40.97
CA ILE A 507 12.14 6.07 39.73
C ILE A 507 13.02 4.89 39.27
N PRO A 508 12.46 3.68 39.05
CA PRO A 508 13.27 2.54 38.63
C PRO A 508 14.03 2.84 37.33
N ALA A 509 15.26 2.34 37.19
CA ALA A 509 16.09 2.62 36.02
C ALA A 509 15.39 2.23 34.70
N SER A 510 14.62 1.14 34.70
CA SER A 510 13.80 0.71 33.56
C SER A 510 12.66 1.67 33.18
N ILE A 511 12.20 2.53 34.09
CA ILE A 511 11.22 3.58 33.79
C ILE A 511 11.90 4.80 33.16
N LEU A 512 13.09 5.16 33.64
CA LEU A 512 13.91 6.21 33.02
C LEU A 512 14.33 5.79 31.60
N GLU A 513 14.83 4.57 31.45
CA GLU A 513 15.16 3.93 30.18
C GLU A 513 13.94 3.85 29.25
N ALA A 514 12.78 3.39 29.73
CA ALA A 514 11.55 3.37 28.93
C ALA A 514 11.16 4.77 28.46
N GLY A 515 11.25 5.79 29.33
CA GLY A 515 10.94 7.16 28.98
C GLY A 515 11.87 7.74 27.92
N GLU A 516 13.18 7.48 28.02
CA GLU A 516 14.19 7.86 27.01
C GLU A 516 13.99 7.11 25.69
N LEU A 517 13.72 5.80 25.74
CA LEU A 517 13.43 4.96 24.57
C LEU A 517 12.17 5.41 23.84
N PHE A 518 11.11 5.76 24.57
CA PHE A 518 9.90 6.31 23.97
C PHE A 518 10.16 7.68 23.36
N SER A 519 10.76 8.63 24.10
CA SER A 519 10.97 10.01 23.61
C SER A 519 11.94 10.08 22.42
N SER A 520 13.01 9.29 22.43
CA SER A 520 14.00 9.25 21.34
C SER A 520 13.52 8.53 20.08
N ARG A 521 12.43 7.75 20.17
CA ARG A 521 11.88 6.94 19.07
C ARG A 521 10.48 7.36 18.62
N VAL A 522 10.01 8.55 19.01
CA VAL A 522 8.77 9.14 18.47
C VAL A 522 8.98 9.51 17.00
N ARG A 523 8.30 8.79 16.11
CA ARG A 523 8.29 9.07 14.67
C ARG A 523 7.08 9.94 14.31
N MET A 524 7.31 11.25 14.27
CA MET A 524 6.36 12.20 13.68
C MET A 524 6.44 12.10 12.16
N THR A 525 5.45 11.50 11.49
CA THR A 525 5.45 11.44 10.01
C THR A 525 4.87 12.72 9.42
N ARG A 526 5.24 13.09 8.19
CA ARG A 526 4.67 14.27 7.49
C ARG A 526 3.13 14.26 7.48
N ALA A 527 2.52 13.10 7.25
CA ALA A 527 1.07 12.94 7.28
C ALA A 527 0.47 13.07 8.70
N THR A 528 1.26 12.86 9.75
CA THR A 528 0.86 13.10 11.16
C THR A 528 0.98 14.58 11.50
N ARG A 529 2.03 15.27 11.03
CA ARG A 529 2.21 16.72 11.15
C ARG A 529 1.09 17.49 10.46
N GLN A 530 0.87 17.22 9.18
CA GLN A 530 -0.20 17.84 8.39
C GLN A 530 -1.58 17.66 9.04
N LEU A 531 -1.90 16.45 9.53
CA LEU A 531 -3.20 16.20 10.18
C LEU A 531 -3.36 16.97 11.49
N TRP A 532 -2.27 17.21 12.22
CA TRP A 532 -2.25 18.05 13.42
C TRP A 532 -2.41 19.53 13.10
N GLU A 533 -1.66 20.05 12.13
CA GLU A 533 -1.73 21.46 11.69
C GLU A 533 -3.15 21.84 11.23
N GLU A 534 -3.77 20.99 10.41
CA GLU A 534 -5.15 21.23 9.95
C GLU A 534 -6.18 21.04 11.07
N ARG A 535 -5.98 20.13 12.03
CA ARG A 535 -6.81 20.04 13.25
C ARG A 535 -6.73 21.35 14.05
N GLU A 536 -5.54 21.91 14.24
CA GLU A 536 -5.36 23.15 15.01
C GLU A 536 -5.95 24.36 14.29
N ARG A 537 -5.85 24.45 12.94
CA ARG A 537 -6.57 25.47 12.15
C ARG A 537 -8.08 25.31 12.28
N PHE A 538 -8.61 24.09 12.09
CA PHE A 538 -10.03 23.78 12.25
C PHE A 538 -10.57 24.15 13.64
N LEU A 539 -9.82 23.85 14.71
CA LEU A 539 -10.19 24.19 16.08
C LEU A 539 -9.95 25.65 16.46
N LYS A 540 -9.26 26.44 15.64
CA LYS A 540 -9.26 27.91 15.75
C LYS A 540 -10.49 28.49 15.06
N TYR A 541 -10.73 28.06 13.82
CA TYR A 541 -11.91 28.39 13.02
C TYR A 541 -13.23 28.10 13.75
N GLU A 542 -13.44 26.90 14.31
CA GLU A 542 -14.62 26.56 15.12
C GLU A 542 -14.82 27.43 16.38
N ARG A 543 -13.78 28.17 16.81
CA ARG A 543 -13.84 29.09 17.95
C ARG A 543 -14.03 30.55 17.52
N GLY A 544 -14.13 30.84 16.23
CA GLY A 544 -14.13 32.21 15.69
C GLY A 544 -12.76 32.90 15.74
N TRP A 545 -11.67 32.12 15.74
CA TRP A 545 -10.29 32.62 15.66
C TRP A 545 -9.76 32.39 14.24
N ASP A 546 -10.32 33.10 13.27
CA ASP A 546 -9.71 33.09 11.94
C ASP A 546 -8.37 33.87 11.95
N VAL A 547 -7.55 33.60 10.95
CA VAL A 547 -6.22 34.22 10.75
C VAL A 547 -6.12 34.83 9.35
N GLU A 548 -7.01 34.47 8.43
CA GLU A 548 -7.06 35.01 7.08
C GLU A 548 -7.89 36.33 7.06
N ASP A 549 -8.88 36.45 7.95
CA ASP A 549 -9.75 37.62 8.08
C ASP A 549 -8.99 38.89 8.60
N GLU A 550 -7.83 38.73 9.26
CA GLU A 550 -6.95 39.87 9.63
C GLU A 550 -6.29 40.55 8.41
N GLU A 551 -6.25 39.91 7.23
CA GLU A 551 -5.66 40.50 6.00
C GLU A 551 -6.68 40.88 4.91
N ASP A 552 -7.80 40.15 4.75
CA ASP A 552 -8.78 40.43 3.69
C ASP A 552 -10.05 41.21 4.16
N ASP A 553 -10.49 41.09 5.43
CA ASP A 553 -11.83 41.55 5.86
C ASP A 553 -11.84 42.91 6.60
N PHE A 554 -11.57 43.97 5.82
CA PHE A 554 -12.27 45.25 6.00
C PHE A 554 -13.34 45.37 4.90
N ASP A 555 -14.38 44.52 4.95
CA ASP A 555 -15.47 44.51 3.98
C ASP A 555 -16.47 45.67 4.19
N ILE A 556 -15.96 46.88 3.93
CA ILE A 556 -16.68 48.16 3.98
C ILE A 556 -17.83 48.19 2.95
N GLU A 557 -17.92 47.23 2.02
CA GLU A 557 -19.03 47.14 1.08
C GLU A 557 -20.34 46.61 1.73
N SER A 558 -20.27 46.06 2.94
CA SER A 558 -21.46 45.82 3.80
C SER A 558 -22.04 47.11 4.41
N LEU A 559 -21.20 48.14 4.64
CA LEU A 559 -21.56 49.39 5.32
C LEU A 559 -22.18 50.42 4.36
N GLY A 560 -23.41 50.15 3.92
CA GLY A 560 -24.34 51.21 3.47
C GLY A 560 -23.88 52.03 2.27
N VAL A 561 -23.17 51.42 1.30
CA VAL A 561 -22.51 52.12 0.18
C VAL A 561 -23.46 53.01 -0.65
N ASP A 562 -24.77 52.76 -0.61
CA ASP A 562 -25.80 53.55 -1.30
C ASP A 562 -26.14 54.91 -0.66
N GLU A 563 -25.69 55.20 0.57
CA GLU A 563 -25.84 56.54 1.19
C GLU A 563 -24.63 57.47 0.95
N LEU A 564 -23.49 56.93 0.48
CA LEU A 564 -22.26 57.71 0.27
C LEU A 564 -22.35 58.68 -0.92
N THR A 565 -21.84 59.90 -0.74
CA THR A 565 -21.71 60.88 -1.82
C THR A 565 -20.64 60.45 -2.84
N PRO A 566 -20.69 60.95 -4.09
CA PRO A 566 -19.70 60.60 -5.12
C PRO A 566 -18.26 61.02 -4.74
N GLU A 567 -18.09 62.04 -3.91
CA GLU A 567 -16.77 62.49 -3.43
C GLU A 567 -16.21 61.50 -2.39
N GLU A 568 -17.05 60.99 -1.48
CA GLU A 568 -16.66 59.97 -0.49
C GLU A 568 -16.34 58.62 -1.14
N ARG A 569 -17.10 58.19 -2.15
CA ARG A 569 -16.76 56.98 -2.94
C ARG A 569 -15.39 57.12 -3.61
N GLN A 570 -15.06 58.30 -4.14
CA GLN A 570 -13.77 58.55 -4.78
C GLN A 570 -12.59 58.53 -3.78
N VAL A 571 -12.77 59.08 -2.58
CA VAL A 571 -11.79 58.96 -1.48
C VAL A 571 -11.64 57.50 -1.02
N LEU A 572 -12.73 56.72 -0.99
CA LEU A 572 -12.70 55.31 -0.64
C LEU A 572 -11.93 54.47 -1.68
N ASP A 573 -12.10 54.75 -2.97
CA ASP A 573 -11.34 54.10 -4.06
C ASP A 573 -9.84 54.47 -4.01
N GLU A 574 -9.49 55.72 -3.69
CA GLU A 574 -8.09 56.14 -3.51
C GLU A 574 -7.46 55.46 -2.27
N LEU A 575 -8.20 55.33 -1.16
CA LEU A 575 -7.76 54.57 0.02
C LEU A 575 -7.60 53.06 -0.28
N LYS A 576 -8.55 52.44 -0.99
CA LYS A 576 -8.44 51.04 -1.46
C LYS A 576 -7.23 50.86 -2.38
N ALA A 577 -6.90 51.85 -3.20
CA ALA A 577 -5.73 51.82 -4.08
C ALA A 577 -4.40 51.97 -3.31
N GLU A 578 -4.33 52.80 -2.26
CA GLU A 578 -3.13 52.86 -1.40
C GLU A 578 -2.98 51.61 -0.53
N TYR A 579 -4.07 51.06 0.03
CA TYR A 579 -4.03 49.80 0.78
C TYR A 579 -3.52 48.65 -0.10
N ARG A 580 -4.08 48.44 -1.30
CA ARG A 580 -3.62 47.41 -2.26
C ARG A 580 -2.16 47.57 -2.73
N LYS A 581 -1.56 48.75 -2.51
CA LYS A 581 -0.17 49.08 -2.87
C LYS A 581 0.80 48.91 -1.70
N ASN A 582 0.29 48.90 -0.47
CA ASN A 582 1.05 48.79 0.78
C ASN A 582 0.81 47.47 1.54
N ALA A 583 -0.23 46.71 1.17
CA ALA A 583 -0.54 45.39 1.71
C ALA A 583 0.62 44.39 1.50
N PRO A 584 0.74 43.36 2.36
CA PRO A 584 1.54 42.18 2.07
C PRO A 584 1.15 41.59 0.70
N PRO A 585 2.09 40.98 -0.04
CA PRO A 585 1.71 40.18 -1.21
C PRO A 585 0.85 39.01 -0.74
N THR A 586 -0.34 38.87 -1.33
CA THR A 586 -1.30 37.78 -1.05
C THR A 586 -0.57 36.44 -0.92
N PRO A 587 -0.86 35.61 0.11
CA PRO A 587 -0.11 34.38 0.36
C PRO A 587 0.04 33.50 -0.89
N GLN A 588 1.25 33.47 -1.45
CA GLN A 588 1.59 32.61 -2.58
C GLN A 588 1.37 31.16 -2.13
N GLU A 589 0.72 30.32 -2.95
CA GLU A 589 0.32 28.95 -2.57
C GLU A 589 1.49 28.18 -1.92
N GLU A 590 1.52 28.11 -0.58
CA GLU A 590 2.70 27.67 0.16
C GLU A 590 2.81 26.14 0.10
N HIS A 591 3.44 25.67 -0.98
CA HIS A 591 3.62 24.25 -1.23
C HIS A 591 4.54 23.63 -0.17
N ASP A 592 3.97 22.75 0.67
CA ASP A 592 4.71 22.01 1.70
C ASP A 592 5.84 21.15 1.06
N PHE A 593 7.07 21.66 1.14
CA PHE A 593 8.29 20.98 0.72
C PHE A 593 8.94 20.14 1.85
N GLY A 594 8.29 20.03 3.02
CA GLY A 594 8.86 19.45 4.23
C GLY A 594 9.92 20.36 4.89
N PRO A 595 10.46 19.98 6.05
CA PRO A 595 11.26 20.86 6.91
C PRO A 595 12.69 21.15 6.40
N LYS A 596 13.09 20.57 5.25
CA LYS A 596 14.44 20.66 4.69
C LYS A 596 14.38 20.80 3.15
N PRO A 597 13.77 21.89 2.62
CA PRO A 597 13.53 22.06 1.17
C PRO A 597 14.81 22.05 0.32
N GLU A 598 15.95 22.40 0.92
CA GLU A 598 17.30 22.30 0.33
C GLU A 598 17.68 20.87 -0.14
N ARG A 599 17.02 19.83 0.41
CA ARG A 599 17.24 18.42 0.01
C ARG A 599 16.46 17.98 -1.23
N LEU A 600 15.62 18.86 -1.80
CA LEU A 600 14.80 18.54 -2.97
C LEU A 600 15.45 19.04 -4.26
N ASN A 601 15.71 18.10 -5.17
CA ASN A 601 16.01 18.39 -6.56
C ASN A 601 14.84 19.17 -7.19
N GLU A 602 15.12 20.03 -8.17
CA GLU A 602 14.09 20.90 -8.75
C GLU A 602 12.93 20.11 -9.38
N ARG A 603 13.22 18.97 -10.03
CA ARG A 603 12.20 18.05 -10.56
C ARG A 603 11.27 17.52 -9.46
N ASP A 604 11.75 17.32 -8.24
CA ASP A 604 10.94 16.83 -7.12
C ASP A 604 10.02 17.92 -6.54
N LYS A 605 10.44 19.19 -6.57
CA LYS A 605 9.56 20.32 -6.28
C LYS A 605 8.46 20.43 -7.34
N GLN A 606 8.83 20.40 -8.62
CA GLN A 606 7.89 20.40 -9.74
C GLN A 606 6.87 19.25 -9.66
N ARG A 607 7.27 18.05 -9.22
CA ARG A 607 6.36 16.92 -8.98
C ARG A 607 5.34 17.22 -7.88
N LEU A 608 5.76 17.83 -6.77
CA LEU A 608 4.84 18.24 -5.69
C LEU A 608 3.86 19.32 -6.17
N ILE A 609 4.35 20.33 -6.90
CA ILE A 609 3.53 21.41 -7.50
C ILE A 609 2.51 20.83 -8.49
N ALA A 610 2.94 19.90 -9.36
CA ALA A 610 2.05 19.23 -10.32
C ALA A 610 0.95 18.42 -9.62
N VAL A 611 1.24 17.77 -8.48
CA VAL A 611 0.22 17.06 -7.67
C VAL A 611 -0.70 18.04 -6.92
N GLU A 612 -0.23 19.24 -6.57
CA GLU A 612 -1.09 20.31 -6.03
C GLU A 612 -2.10 20.79 -7.08
N ARG A 613 -1.60 21.26 -8.24
CA ARG A 613 -2.43 21.70 -9.37
C ARG A 613 -3.40 20.62 -9.82
N PHE A 614 -2.92 19.38 -9.97
CA PHE A 614 -3.76 18.25 -10.31
C PHE A 614 -4.91 18.08 -9.31
N TYR A 615 -4.67 18.13 -8.00
CA TYR A 615 -5.75 17.97 -7.03
C TYR A 615 -6.77 19.12 -7.10
N LYS A 616 -6.29 20.36 -7.31
CA LYS A 616 -7.13 21.55 -7.48
C LYS A 616 -8.06 21.39 -8.70
N GLU A 617 -7.53 21.08 -9.88
CA GLU A 617 -8.34 20.84 -11.07
C GLU A 617 -9.18 19.56 -10.98
N ALA A 618 -8.71 18.54 -10.26
CA ALA A 618 -9.43 17.28 -10.12
C ALA A 618 -10.64 17.35 -9.20
N PHE A 619 -10.65 18.26 -8.23
CA PHE A 619 -11.58 18.22 -7.10
C PHE A 619 -13.07 18.03 -7.50
N PRO A 620 -13.64 18.76 -8.48
CA PRO A 620 -15.03 18.56 -8.93
C PRO A 620 -15.29 17.21 -9.63
N HIS A 621 -14.23 16.57 -10.14
CA HIS A 621 -14.30 15.38 -11.00
C HIS A 621 -13.87 14.09 -10.29
N LEU A 622 -13.25 14.16 -9.10
CA LEU A 622 -12.72 13.00 -8.37
C LEU A 622 -13.78 11.90 -8.11
N GLN A 623 -15.04 12.24 -7.80
CA GLN A 623 -16.09 11.24 -7.62
C GLN A 623 -16.40 10.50 -8.94
N SER A 624 -16.51 11.24 -10.05
CA SER A 624 -16.74 10.65 -11.39
C SER A 624 -15.56 9.79 -11.84
N LEU A 625 -14.31 10.23 -11.57
CA LEU A 625 -13.13 9.42 -11.78
C LEU A 625 -13.20 8.10 -11.01
N VAL A 626 -13.51 8.13 -9.71
CA VAL A 626 -13.61 6.91 -8.90
C VAL A 626 -14.66 5.96 -9.49
N ILE A 627 -15.86 6.45 -9.80
CA ILE A 627 -16.94 5.64 -10.39
C ILE A 627 -16.46 4.96 -11.69
N VAL A 628 -15.79 5.69 -12.59
CA VAL A 628 -15.22 5.14 -13.83
C VAL A 628 -14.15 4.09 -13.56
N LEU A 629 -13.22 4.35 -12.63
CA LEU A 629 -12.16 3.40 -12.27
C LEU A 629 -12.73 2.13 -11.59
N LEU A 630 -13.93 2.15 -11.01
CA LEU A 630 -14.55 0.94 -10.46
C LEU A 630 -15.40 0.17 -11.49
N ARG A 631 -15.79 0.78 -12.62
CA ARG A 631 -16.57 0.17 -13.71
C ARG A 631 -15.98 -1.16 -14.21
N PRO A 632 -14.66 -1.31 -14.47
CA PRO A 632 -14.11 -2.58 -14.95
C PRO A 632 -14.07 -3.67 -13.88
N ILE A 633 -13.98 -3.32 -12.58
CA ILE A 633 -14.07 -4.33 -11.51
C ILE A 633 -15.47 -4.97 -11.53
N LEU A 634 -16.53 -4.16 -11.73
CA LEU A 634 -17.90 -4.64 -11.88
C LEU A 634 -18.07 -5.49 -13.15
N VAL A 635 -17.46 -5.10 -14.27
CA VAL A 635 -17.45 -5.92 -15.51
C VAL A 635 -16.76 -7.26 -15.27
N ASN A 636 -15.58 -7.28 -14.65
CA ASN A 636 -14.84 -8.52 -14.34
C ASN A 636 -15.63 -9.44 -13.41
N VAL A 637 -16.23 -8.90 -12.33
CA VAL A 637 -17.13 -9.65 -11.44
C VAL A 637 -18.31 -10.25 -12.21
N THR A 638 -18.89 -9.50 -13.15
CA THR A 638 -20.04 -9.95 -13.92
C THR A 638 -19.66 -11.05 -14.92
N ALA A 639 -18.51 -10.92 -15.60
CA ALA A 639 -17.98 -11.94 -16.49
C ALA A 639 -17.68 -13.26 -15.76
N VAL A 640 -16.97 -13.21 -14.62
CA VAL A 640 -16.65 -14.42 -13.82
C VAL A 640 -17.91 -15.12 -13.31
N VAL A 641 -18.92 -14.37 -12.86
CA VAL A 641 -20.20 -14.94 -12.40
C VAL A 641 -20.99 -15.56 -13.56
N ALA A 642 -20.97 -14.94 -14.74
CA ALA A 642 -21.61 -15.48 -15.94
C ALA A 642 -20.94 -16.79 -16.39
N GLN A 643 -19.60 -16.82 -16.45
CA GLN A 643 -18.82 -18.03 -16.77
C GLN A 643 -19.14 -19.18 -15.80
N GLN A 644 -19.23 -18.90 -14.49
CA GLN A 644 -19.62 -19.89 -13.47
C GLN A 644 -21.04 -20.44 -13.69
N ALA A 645 -21.99 -19.58 -14.06
CA ALA A 645 -23.36 -20.01 -14.37
C ALA A 645 -23.44 -20.89 -15.63
N THR A 646 -22.64 -20.60 -16.66
CA THR A 646 -22.55 -21.43 -17.88
C THR A 646 -22.04 -22.83 -17.57
N VAL A 647 -20.92 -22.94 -16.83
CA VAL A 647 -20.33 -24.24 -16.44
C VAL A 647 -21.31 -25.07 -15.61
N MET A 648 -21.96 -24.47 -14.60
CA MET A 648 -22.99 -25.17 -13.80
C MET A 648 -24.17 -25.65 -14.64
N THR A 649 -24.55 -24.90 -15.69
CA THR A 649 -25.64 -25.29 -16.60
C THR A 649 -25.23 -26.46 -17.51
N MET A 650 -23.98 -26.47 -17.99
CA MET A 650 -23.41 -27.62 -18.73
C MET A 650 -23.34 -28.87 -17.85
N GLU A 651 -22.78 -28.79 -16.63
CA GLU A 651 -22.72 -29.92 -15.68
C GLU A 651 -24.11 -30.48 -15.33
N MET A 652 -25.14 -29.63 -15.30
CA MET A 652 -26.50 -30.03 -14.97
C MET A 652 -27.22 -30.69 -16.16
N ASN A 653 -26.96 -30.23 -17.39
CA ASN A 653 -27.48 -30.83 -18.63
C ASN A 653 -26.73 -32.11 -19.05
N ALA A 654 -25.46 -32.27 -18.65
CA ALA A 654 -24.64 -33.44 -18.96
C ALA A 654 -25.05 -34.72 -18.18
N ARG A 655 -26.04 -34.64 -17.27
CA ARG A 655 -26.53 -35.79 -16.47
C ARG A 655 -27.58 -36.59 -17.25
N PRO A 656 -27.34 -37.89 -17.57
CA PRO A 656 -28.31 -38.69 -18.33
C PRO A 656 -29.65 -38.86 -17.59
N TRP A 657 -30.74 -38.42 -18.23
CA TRP A 657 -32.09 -38.53 -17.69
C TRP A 657 -32.62 -39.98 -17.79
N ILE A 658 -32.40 -40.80 -16.76
CA ILE A 658 -33.03 -42.13 -16.65
C ILE A 658 -34.51 -41.96 -16.29
N LYS A 659 -35.42 -42.38 -17.18
CA LYS A 659 -36.86 -42.12 -17.08
C LYS A 659 -37.68 -43.38 -16.74
N GLY A 660 -37.91 -43.60 -15.43
CA GLY A 660 -39.03 -44.40 -14.92
C GLY A 660 -38.73 -45.86 -14.57
N GLY A 661 -39.56 -46.41 -13.68
CA GLY A 661 -39.48 -47.78 -13.15
C GLY A 661 -39.97 -47.84 -11.69
N TRP A 662 -40.83 -48.80 -11.36
CA TRP A 662 -41.41 -48.95 -10.01
C TRP A 662 -40.69 -49.99 -9.14
N ASN A 663 -40.95 -49.87 -7.83
CA ASN A 663 -41.01 -50.94 -6.82
C ASN A 663 -39.74 -51.54 -6.16
N ASN A 664 -39.69 -51.31 -4.84
CA ASN A 664 -39.62 -52.34 -3.79
C ASN A 664 -38.26 -52.95 -3.37
N GLY A 665 -37.67 -52.36 -2.33
CA GLY A 665 -37.40 -53.06 -1.06
C GLY A 665 -36.05 -53.78 -0.87
N GLY A 666 -35.34 -53.41 0.21
CA GLY A 666 -34.26 -54.21 0.81
C GLY A 666 -32.88 -53.53 0.84
N PRO A 667 -32.18 -53.46 1.99
CA PRO A 667 -30.82 -52.93 2.07
C PRO A 667 -29.76 -54.03 1.98
N ALA A 668 -28.78 -53.87 1.08
CA ALA A 668 -27.55 -54.65 1.08
C ALA A 668 -26.40 -53.81 0.50
N ALA A 669 -25.21 -53.92 1.08
CA ALA A 669 -23.98 -53.36 0.52
C ALA A 669 -23.17 -54.47 -0.16
N HIS A 670 -22.53 -54.16 -1.30
CA HIS A 670 -21.12 -54.42 -1.62
C HIS A 670 -20.86 -54.35 -3.14
N LYS A 671 -19.61 -53.96 -3.47
CA LYS A 671 -18.96 -54.08 -4.80
C LYS A 671 -19.69 -53.44 -5.99
N ALA A 672 -19.30 -52.20 -6.30
CA ALA A 672 -18.96 -51.91 -7.69
C ALA A 672 -17.63 -52.62 -8.02
N ALA A 673 -17.46 -53.05 -9.27
CA ALA A 673 -16.22 -53.61 -9.79
C ALA A 673 -15.72 -52.75 -10.96
N ASP A 674 -14.43 -52.79 -11.24
CA ASP A 674 -13.84 -52.05 -12.35
C ASP A 674 -14.46 -52.45 -13.69
N VAL A 675 -14.92 -51.44 -14.43
CA VAL A 675 -15.12 -51.52 -15.88
C VAL A 675 -14.41 -50.30 -16.45
N THR A 676 -13.21 -50.54 -16.96
CA THR A 676 -12.41 -49.56 -17.71
C THR A 676 -13.12 -49.23 -19.02
N GLY A 677 -13.96 -48.20 -19.01
CA GLY A 677 -14.39 -47.51 -20.22
C GLY A 677 -13.53 -46.27 -20.41
N GLN A 678 -12.89 -46.14 -21.57
CA GLN A 678 -12.29 -44.87 -21.98
C GLN A 678 -13.41 -43.83 -22.10
N ILE A 679 -13.47 -42.91 -21.15
CA ILE A 679 -14.05 -41.60 -21.40
C ILE A 679 -12.94 -40.84 -22.10
N ASP A 680 -13.08 -40.60 -23.41
CA ASP A 680 -12.21 -39.67 -24.12
C ASP A 680 -12.16 -38.36 -23.32
N ARG A 681 -10.95 -37.83 -23.15
CA ARG A 681 -10.79 -36.45 -22.67
C ARG A 681 -11.35 -35.54 -23.77
N THR A 682 -12.65 -35.28 -23.73
CA THR A 682 -13.28 -34.26 -24.58
C THR A 682 -12.52 -32.97 -24.35
N GLU A 683 -11.79 -32.53 -25.37
CA GLU A 683 -10.99 -31.33 -25.36
C GLU A 683 -11.85 -30.17 -24.84
N GLU A 684 -11.35 -29.39 -23.88
CA GLU A 684 -12.07 -28.19 -23.47
C GLU A 684 -12.20 -27.29 -24.72
N PRO A 685 -13.41 -26.88 -25.12
CA PRO A 685 -13.60 -26.18 -26.38
C PRO A 685 -12.78 -24.89 -26.37
N GLU A 686 -11.86 -24.76 -27.32
CA GLU A 686 -10.94 -23.63 -27.37
C GLU A 686 -11.72 -22.31 -27.36
N ALA A 687 -11.40 -21.45 -26.38
CA ALA A 687 -12.04 -20.14 -26.26
C ALA A 687 -11.80 -19.34 -27.55
N SER A 688 -12.87 -18.72 -28.07
CA SER A 688 -12.78 -18.02 -29.35
C SER A 688 -11.77 -16.87 -29.31
N PRO A 689 -11.13 -16.50 -30.43
CA PRO A 689 -10.16 -15.39 -30.45
C PRO A 689 -10.71 -14.08 -29.88
N GLU A 690 -12.01 -13.82 -30.06
CA GLU A 690 -12.72 -12.66 -29.49
C GLU A 690 -12.85 -12.76 -27.96
N GLU A 691 -13.10 -13.94 -27.39
CA GLU A 691 -13.16 -14.15 -25.94
C GLU A 691 -11.77 -14.02 -25.29
N VAL A 692 -10.72 -14.48 -25.97
CA VAL A 692 -9.31 -14.34 -25.55
C VAL A 692 -8.90 -12.87 -25.57
N ASP A 693 -9.17 -12.13 -26.65
CA ASP A 693 -8.89 -10.69 -26.74
C ASP A 693 -9.68 -9.89 -25.70
N ALA A 694 -10.96 -10.22 -25.50
CA ALA A 694 -11.78 -9.61 -24.46
C ALA A 694 -11.25 -9.94 -23.05
N ALA A 695 -10.63 -11.11 -22.83
CA ALA A 695 -9.98 -11.46 -21.57
C ALA A 695 -8.68 -10.68 -21.37
N ARG A 696 -7.77 -10.68 -22.35
CA ARG A 696 -6.53 -9.88 -22.36
C ARG A 696 -6.82 -8.39 -22.13
N THR A 697 -7.83 -7.85 -22.80
CA THR A 697 -8.29 -6.46 -22.63
C THR A 697 -8.79 -6.19 -21.21
N ARG A 698 -9.50 -7.13 -20.56
CA ARG A 698 -9.88 -7.02 -19.14
C ARG A 698 -8.67 -7.05 -18.20
N GLU A 699 -7.64 -7.83 -18.49
CA GLU A 699 -6.38 -7.82 -17.71
C GLU A 699 -5.65 -6.47 -17.83
N ILE A 700 -5.45 -5.99 -19.06
CA ILE A 700 -4.77 -4.72 -19.34
C ILE A 700 -5.53 -3.53 -18.71
N THR A 701 -6.86 -3.52 -18.84
CA THR A 701 -7.71 -2.52 -18.17
C THR A 701 -7.54 -2.57 -16.65
N SER A 702 -7.44 -3.77 -16.07
CA SER A 702 -7.24 -3.97 -14.62
C SER A 702 -5.84 -3.52 -14.17
N LYS A 703 -4.80 -3.78 -14.98
CA LYS A 703 -3.43 -3.30 -14.76
C LYS A 703 -3.43 -1.76 -14.71
N ALA A 704 -3.93 -1.10 -15.76
CA ALA A 704 -3.97 0.36 -15.84
C ALA A 704 -4.81 0.99 -14.70
N MET A 705 -6.03 0.51 -14.50
CA MET A 705 -6.95 0.95 -13.45
C MET A 705 -6.34 0.85 -12.04
N THR A 706 -5.79 -0.31 -11.69
CA THR A 706 -5.19 -0.49 -10.36
C THR A 706 -3.88 0.28 -10.20
N GLY A 707 -3.13 0.47 -11.29
CA GLY A 707 -1.96 1.36 -11.39
C GLY A 707 -2.30 2.83 -11.08
N ILE A 708 -3.34 3.36 -11.72
CA ILE A 708 -3.87 4.71 -11.45
C ILE A 708 -4.27 4.84 -9.97
N LEU A 709 -5.11 3.94 -9.46
CA LEU A 709 -5.59 3.99 -8.08
C LEU A 709 -4.44 3.95 -7.07
N ILE A 710 -3.45 3.06 -7.25
CA ILE A 710 -2.34 2.95 -6.31
C ILE A 710 -1.38 4.14 -6.37
N LEU A 711 -1.16 4.73 -7.55
CA LEU A 711 -0.31 5.91 -7.75
C LEU A 711 -0.98 7.19 -7.21
N LEU A 712 -2.27 7.41 -7.47
CA LEU A 712 -3.00 8.56 -6.87
C LEU A 712 -3.02 8.45 -5.34
N LEU A 713 -3.34 7.28 -4.77
CA LEU A 713 -3.25 7.05 -3.32
C LEU A 713 -1.81 7.08 -2.75
N LYS A 714 -0.77 7.07 -3.60
CA LYS A 714 0.64 7.23 -3.22
C LYS A 714 1.02 8.72 -3.22
N TRP A 715 0.71 9.44 -4.31
CA TRP A 715 1.07 10.83 -4.55
C TRP A 715 0.22 11.83 -3.75
N LEU A 716 -1.10 11.67 -3.70
CA LEU A 716 -1.96 12.54 -2.89
C LEU A 716 -1.56 12.52 -1.41
N ARG A 717 -1.14 11.36 -0.89
CA ARG A 717 -0.66 11.22 0.50
C ARG A 717 0.70 11.87 0.76
N VAL A 718 1.49 12.12 -0.29
CA VAL A 718 2.80 12.79 -0.20
C VAL A 718 2.64 14.31 -0.33
N SER A 719 1.73 14.79 -1.18
CA SER A 719 1.31 16.19 -1.18
C SER A 719 0.64 16.54 0.16
N HIS A 720 -0.53 15.94 0.46
CA HIS A 720 -1.26 16.26 1.68
C HIS A 720 -2.18 15.13 2.19
N VAL A 721 -2.07 14.79 3.48
CA VAL A 721 -2.81 13.67 4.11
C VAL A 721 -4.32 13.71 3.85
N LEU A 722 -4.97 14.87 3.99
CA LEU A 722 -6.43 14.97 3.82
C LEU A 722 -6.89 14.78 2.36
N LYS A 723 -6.03 15.02 1.36
CA LYS A 723 -6.33 14.70 -0.04
C LYS A 723 -6.42 13.20 -0.27
N PHE A 724 -5.50 12.46 0.35
CA PHE A 724 -5.52 10.99 0.37
C PHE A 724 -6.75 10.47 1.12
N GLU A 725 -7.08 11.05 2.27
CA GLU A 725 -8.25 10.65 3.03
C GLU A 725 -9.55 10.89 2.24
N TYR A 726 -9.71 12.05 1.59
CA TYR A 726 -10.82 12.34 0.66
C TYR A 726 -10.95 11.27 -0.43
N PHE A 727 -9.84 10.95 -1.11
CA PHE A 727 -9.86 9.94 -2.17
C PHE A 727 -10.18 8.53 -1.63
N THR A 728 -9.79 8.19 -0.39
CA THR A 728 -10.23 6.94 0.26
C THR A 728 -11.70 6.97 0.70
N GLN A 729 -12.26 8.13 1.07
CA GLN A 729 -13.68 8.29 1.38
C GLN A 729 -14.51 8.07 0.12
N LEU A 730 -14.15 8.72 -1.00
CA LEU A 730 -14.80 8.50 -2.30
C LEU A 730 -14.76 7.02 -2.74
N LEU A 731 -13.64 6.32 -2.53
CA LEU A 731 -13.53 4.88 -2.81
C LEU A 731 -14.41 4.03 -1.87
N LEU A 732 -14.46 4.36 -0.59
CA LEU A 732 -15.33 3.68 0.39
C LEU A 732 -16.81 3.85 0.02
N ASP A 733 -17.23 5.08 -0.24
CA ASP A 733 -18.62 5.46 -0.55
C ASP A 733 -19.06 4.94 -1.93
N SER A 734 -18.11 4.81 -2.87
CA SER A 734 -18.30 4.10 -4.14
C SER A 734 -18.21 2.58 -4.03
N ASN A 735 -18.31 2.02 -2.81
CA ASN A 735 -18.39 0.58 -2.54
C ASN A 735 -17.16 -0.27 -2.96
N TYR A 736 -15.95 0.31 -2.95
CA TYR A 736 -14.71 -0.39 -3.30
C TYR A 736 -14.50 -1.70 -2.53
N ILE A 737 -14.69 -1.67 -1.21
CA ILE A 737 -14.45 -2.83 -0.33
C ILE A 737 -15.32 -4.03 -0.72
N PRO A 738 -16.67 -3.96 -0.71
CA PRO A 738 -17.49 -5.10 -1.09
C PRO A 738 -17.33 -5.49 -2.57
N LEU A 739 -17.01 -4.56 -3.47
CA LEU A 739 -16.79 -4.86 -4.90
C LEU A 739 -15.54 -5.73 -5.12
N VAL A 740 -14.41 -5.37 -4.51
CA VAL A 740 -13.17 -6.18 -4.57
C VAL A 740 -13.30 -7.48 -3.78
N LEU A 741 -14.00 -7.49 -2.64
CA LEU A 741 -14.27 -8.73 -1.93
C LEU A 741 -15.16 -9.69 -2.75
N LYS A 742 -16.11 -9.17 -3.53
CA LYS A 742 -16.90 -9.99 -4.47
C LYS A 742 -16.02 -10.56 -5.59
N LEU A 743 -15.08 -9.79 -6.14
CA LEU A 743 -14.10 -10.28 -7.11
C LEU A 743 -13.29 -11.46 -6.55
N PHE A 744 -12.66 -11.29 -5.37
CA PHE A 744 -11.85 -12.33 -4.72
C PHE A 744 -12.68 -13.53 -4.21
N ALA A 745 -13.98 -13.36 -3.96
CA ALA A 745 -14.86 -14.47 -3.58
C ALA A 745 -15.15 -15.40 -4.76
N HIS A 746 -15.47 -14.83 -5.93
CA HIS A 746 -15.82 -15.57 -7.14
C HIS A 746 -14.61 -16.06 -7.93
N GLN A 747 -13.51 -15.30 -8.00
CA GLN A 747 -12.32 -15.76 -8.71
C GLN A 747 -11.62 -16.91 -7.97
N ASP A 748 -11.09 -17.85 -8.76
CA ASP A 748 -10.04 -18.76 -8.33
C ASP A 748 -8.70 -18.08 -8.59
N ILE A 749 -8.06 -17.61 -7.51
CA ILE A 749 -6.90 -16.72 -7.58
C ILE A 749 -5.70 -17.44 -8.21
N GLN A 750 -5.59 -18.77 -8.02
CA GLN A 750 -4.53 -19.59 -8.59
C GLN A 750 -4.70 -19.64 -10.13
N LYS A 751 -5.86 -20.08 -10.61
CA LYS A 751 -6.19 -20.09 -12.05
C LYS A 751 -6.05 -18.71 -12.71
N VAL A 752 -6.30 -17.62 -11.98
CA VAL A 752 -6.17 -16.24 -12.50
C VAL A 752 -4.71 -15.77 -12.57
N VAL A 753 -3.77 -16.24 -11.75
CA VAL A 753 -2.34 -15.96 -11.99
C VAL A 753 -1.74 -16.90 -13.04
N ASP A 754 -2.28 -18.11 -13.14
CA ASP A 754 -1.85 -19.14 -14.10
C ASP A 754 -2.38 -18.94 -15.53
N SER A 755 -3.44 -18.13 -15.73
CA SER A 755 -4.05 -17.93 -17.05
C SER A 755 -3.17 -17.07 -17.97
N ASN A 756 -2.73 -17.63 -19.09
CA ASN A 756 -2.03 -16.88 -20.14
C ASN A 756 -3.00 -16.49 -21.27
N MET A 757 -3.26 -15.18 -21.41
CA MET A 757 -4.20 -14.61 -22.39
C MET A 757 -3.49 -13.90 -23.56
N ASP A 758 -2.16 -13.87 -23.57
CA ASP A 758 -1.39 -13.33 -24.70
C ASP A 758 -1.20 -14.42 -25.77
N ARG A 759 -1.36 -14.04 -27.04
CA ARG A 759 -1.09 -14.90 -28.19
C ARG A 759 -0.06 -14.20 -29.06
N ILE A 760 1.17 -14.74 -29.10
CA ILE A 760 2.31 -14.12 -29.80
C ILE A 760 1.96 -13.90 -31.29
N GLU A 761 1.26 -14.84 -31.92
CA GLU A 761 0.75 -14.76 -33.30
C GLU A 761 -0.18 -13.57 -33.57
N ASN A 762 -0.83 -13.03 -32.53
CA ASN A 762 -1.70 -11.85 -32.63
C ASN A 762 -1.02 -10.56 -32.12
N SER A 763 0.23 -10.64 -31.65
CA SER A 763 0.97 -9.48 -31.14
C SER A 763 1.27 -8.47 -32.25
N PHE A 764 1.38 -7.19 -31.88
CA PHE A 764 1.75 -6.11 -32.79
C PHE A 764 3.12 -6.37 -33.44
N PHE A 765 4.08 -6.91 -32.70
CA PHE A 765 5.41 -7.20 -33.23
C PHE A 765 5.43 -8.42 -34.17
N TYR A 766 4.57 -9.42 -33.95
CA TYR A 766 4.40 -10.52 -34.92
C TYR A 766 3.74 -10.02 -36.21
N PHE A 767 2.71 -9.17 -36.11
CA PHE A 767 2.11 -8.48 -37.26
C PHE A 767 3.15 -7.66 -38.05
N CYS A 768 4.08 -7.02 -37.36
CA CYS A 768 5.20 -6.28 -37.97
C CYS A 768 6.18 -7.21 -38.69
N ASN A 769 6.66 -8.28 -38.03
CA ASN A 769 7.59 -9.25 -38.60
C ASN A 769 7.00 -9.95 -39.85
N LEU A 770 5.72 -10.32 -39.81
CA LEU A 770 5.00 -10.95 -40.92
C LEU A 770 4.84 -10.03 -42.15
N ARG A 771 5.01 -8.71 -41.97
CA ARG A 771 4.91 -7.67 -43.01
C ARG A 771 6.26 -6.99 -43.30
N SER A 772 7.36 -7.61 -42.90
CA SER A 772 8.70 -7.12 -43.18
C SER A 772 9.21 -7.58 -44.53
N THR A 773 9.83 -6.66 -45.28
CA THR A 773 10.57 -6.96 -46.53
C THR A 773 11.81 -7.85 -46.31
N PHE A 774 12.18 -8.14 -45.05
CA PHE A 774 13.17 -9.15 -44.73
C PHE A 774 12.62 -10.58 -44.73
N LYS A 775 11.29 -10.78 -44.58
CA LYS A 775 10.69 -12.12 -44.70
C LYS A 775 10.88 -12.69 -46.10
N ASP A 776 10.56 -11.87 -47.12
CA ASP A 776 10.69 -12.24 -48.53
C ASP A 776 12.15 -12.55 -48.93
N LYS A 777 13.13 -12.02 -48.19
CA LYS A 777 14.57 -12.29 -48.39
C LYS A 777 15.01 -13.60 -47.76
N ASN A 778 14.59 -13.91 -46.53
CA ASN A 778 14.88 -15.21 -45.96
C ASN A 778 14.23 -16.34 -46.81
N GLU A 779 12.99 -16.14 -47.28
CA GLU A 779 12.33 -17.12 -48.14
C GLU A 779 12.96 -17.21 -49.55
N SER A 780 13.70 -16.19 -50.03
CA SER A 780 14.54 -16.33 -51.23
C SER A 780 15.89 -17.00 -50.94
N ASP A 781 16.56 -16.62 -49.85
CA ASP A 781 17.89 -17.14 -49.48
C ASP A 781 17.82 -18.62 -49.08
N ASP A 782 16.69 -19.09 -48.52
CA ASP A 782 16.43 -20.51 -48.25
C ASP A 782 16.18 -21.30 -49.55
N MET A 783 15.42 -20.76 -50.51
CA MET A 783 15.25 -21.40 -51.83
C MET A 783 16.55 -21.39 -52.67
N GLU A 784 17.36 -20.34 -52.62
CA GLU A 784 18.68 -20.31 -53.25
C GLU A 784 19.66 -21.30 -52.58
N GLN A 785 19.46 -21.67 -51.32
CA GLN A 785 20.19 -22.76 -50.67
C GLN A 785 19.70 -24.15 -51.10
N GLU A 786 18.39 -24.39 -51.20
CA GLU A 786 17.87 -25.67 -51.73
C GLU A 786 18.31 -25.90 -53.20
N GLU A 787 18.23 -24.88 -54.07
CA GLU A 787 18.75 -24.97 -55.44
C GLU A 787 20.28 -25.16 -55.49
N ALA A 788 21.03 -24.59 -54.52
CA ALA A 788 22.48 -24.77 -54.44
C ALA A 788 22.90 -26.18 -53.94
N GLU A 789 22.11 -26.82 -53.06
CA GLU A 789 22.39 -28.19 -52.62
C GLU A 789 22.00 -29.23 -53.69
N GLU A 790 20.89 -29.06 -54.42
CA GLU A 790 20.57 -29.92 -55.59
C GLU A 790 21.65 -29.81 -56.69
N ALA A 791 22.24 -28.63 -56.89
CA ALA A 791 23.28 -28.41 -57.89
C ALA A 791 24.64 -29.08 -57.57
N ALA A 792 24.84 -29.60 -56.35
CA ALA A 792 26.14 -30.06 -55.86
C ALA A 792 26.40 -31.57 -55.95
N ALA A 793 25.41 -32.39 -56.33
CA ALA A 793 25.50 -33.85 -56.29
C ALA A 793 26.07 -34.49 -57.60
N PRO A 794 27.22 -35.21 -57.55
CA PRO A 794 27.72 -35.97 -58.70
C PRO A 794 26.94 -37.27 -58.91
N SER A 795 26.54 -37.57 -60.15
CA SER A 795 25.77 -38.77 -60.49
C SER A 795 26.60 -40.06 -60.47
N GLU A 796 26.05 -41.13 -59.90
CA GLU A 796 26.26 -42.49 -60.43
C GLU A 796 24.97 -43.32 -60.32
N ALA A 797 24.86 -44.42 -61.08
CA ALA A 797 23.55 -44.80 -61.65
C ALA A 797 23.16 -46.29 -61.54
N LYS A 798 21.85 -46.51 -61.35
CA LYS A 798 21.07 -47.74 -61.60
C LYS A 798 21.42 -49.01 -60.81
N HIS A 799 20.40 -49.58 -60.15
CA HIS A 799 19.67 -50.71 -60.74
C HIS A 799 18.25 -50.83 -60.18
N GLU A 800 17.38 -51.55 -60.89
CA GLU A 800 16.00 -51.87 -60.49
C GLU A 800 15.93 -53.08 -59.54
N GLU A 801 14.92 -53.17 -58.66
CA GLU A 801 13.90 -54.25 -58.68
C GLU A 801 12.80 -54.08 -57.60
N GLN A 802 11.79 -54.97 -57.65
CA GLN A 802 10.44 -54.86 -57.06
C GLN A 802 10.29 -55.34 -55.59
N GLU A 803 9.16 -54.91 -54.99
CA GLU A 803 8.25 -55.67 -54.09
C GLU A 803 8.81 -56.53 -52.93
N GLY A 804 8.32 -56.23 -51.71
CA GLY A 804 8.34 -57.17 -50.59
C GLY A 804 7.93 -56.53 -49.27
N GLY A 805 6.79 -56.92 -48.70
CA GLY A 805 6.41 -56.59 -47.33
C GLY A 805 6.77 -57.71 -46.35
N GLY A 806 6.98 -57.38 -45.07
CA GLY A 806 7.27 -58.37 -44.02
C GLY A 806 7.37 -57.73 -42.64
N ASP A 807 6.75 -58.38 -41.66
CA ASP A 807 6.71 -58.02 -40.23
C ASP A 807 7.75 -58.86 -39.43
N SER A 808 7.85 -58.65 -38.10
CA SER A 808 8.52 -59.49 -37.08
C SER A 808 10.00 -59.21 -36.70
N ASP A 809 10.17 -58.34 -35.69
CA ASP A 809 10.59 -58.64 -34.28
C ASP A 809 11.92 -59.38 -33.90
N ASP A 810 12.42 -59.01 -32.69
CA ASP A 810 13.46 -59.60 -31.80
C ASP A 810 14.95 -59.67 -32.25
N GLY A 811 15.92 -59.71 -31.31
CA GLY A 811 17.33 -60.06 -31.65
C GLY A 811 18.55 -59.72 -30.75
N ALA A 812 18.44 -58.91 -29.68
CA ALA A 812 19.42 -58.72 -28.57
C ALA A 812 20.97 -58.51 -28.80
N ALA A 813 21.47 -57.33 -28.37
CA ALA A 813 22.76 -57.08 -27.63
C ALA A 813 24.15 -57.25 -28.33
N PRO A 814 25.30 -56.79 -27.74
CA PRO A 814 25.55 -55.69 -26.76
C PRO A 814 26.63 -54.66 -27.23
N ALA A 815 26.89 -53.60 -26.44
CA ALA A 815 27.90 -52.56 -26.73
C ALA A 815 29.33 -52.84 -26.18
N PRO A 816 30.41 -52.34 -26.83
CA PRO A 816 31.80 -52.57 -26.39
C PRO A 816 32.36 -51.49 -25.42
N ILE A 817 32.99 -51.93 -24.33
CA ILE A 817 33.48 -51.09 -23.22
C ILE A 817 34.93 -50.61 -23.39
N LYS A 818 35.19 -49.29 -23.29
CA LYS A 818 36.44 -48.66 -22.79
C LYS A 818 36.15 -47.25 -22.23
N ARG A 819 36.77 -46.72 -21.16
CA ARG A 819 37.57 -47.27 -20.04
C ARG A 819 37.56 -46.25 -18.88
N ARG A 820 37.40 -46.70 -17.63
CA ARG A 820 37.61 -45.95 -16.35
C ARG A 820 39.13 -45.64 -16.15
N PRO A 821 39.56 -44.63 -15.35
CA PRO A 821 39.34 -44.61 -13.88
C PRO A 821 39.05 -43.26 -13.18
N SER A 822 38.37 -43.37 -12.03
CA SER A 822 38.25 -42.35 -10.97
C SER A 822 39.42 -42.47 -9.95
N PRO A 823 39.47 -41.61 -8.92
CA PRO A 823 39.06 -42.02 -7.54
C PRO A 823 37.76 -41.32 -7.11
N GLU A 824 36.81 -41.87 -6.33
CA GLU A 824 36.89 -42.59 -5.03
C GLU A 824 37.32 -41.70 -3.86
N GLN A 825 36.74 -41.73 -2.66
CA GLN A 825 35.55 -42.38 -2.04
C GLN A 825 35.27 -41.58 -0.73
N GLY A 826 34.16 -41.66 0.01
CA GLY A 826 32.89 -42.43 0.01
C GLY A 826 32.15 -42.05 1.33
N GLY A 827 30.93 -42.47 1.65
CA GLY A 827 29.93 -43.27 0.94
C GLY A 827 28.65 -43.36 1.81
N ASP A 828 27.55 -43.81 1.21
CA ASP A 828 26.52 -44.78 1.71
C ASP A 828 25.84 -44.51 3.09
N GLU A 829 24.62 -44.96 3.44
CA GLU A 829 23.62 -45.89 2.88
C GLU A 829 22.21 -45.25 3.11
N ASP A 830 21.08 -45.54 2.45
CA ASP A 830 20.70 -46.01 1.09
C ASP A 830 19.15 -45.84 0.96
N ASP A 831 18.58 -45.57 -0.24
CA ASP A 831 17.12 -45.62 -0.50
C ASP A 831 16.80 -45.83 -2.01
N GLU A 832 15.75 -46.59 -2.34
CA GLU A 832 15.49 -47.10 -3.71
C GLU A 832 14.68 -46.13 -4.60
N ALA A 833 15.09 -45.97 -5.86
CA ALA A 833 14.39 -45.17 -6.86
C ALA A 833 13.56 -46.05 -7.82
N ASP A 834 12.22 -45.99 -7.71
CA ASP A 834 11.32 -46.53 -8.72
C ASP A 834 11.22 -45.55 -9.92
N ALA A 835 11.22 -46.09 -11.14
CA ALA A 835 11.44 -45.32 -12.37
C ALA A 835 10.37 -45.62 -13.44
N GLY A 836 9.28 -44.85 -13.42
CA GLY A 836 8.33 -44.82 -14.54
C GLY A 836 6.95 -44.24 -14.23
N SER A 837 6.76 -42.92 -14.43
CA SER A 837 5.51 -42.31 -14.93
C SER A 837 5.57 -40.77 -14.97
N ASP A 838 6.01 -40.19 -16.08
CA ASP A 838 5.89 -38.75 -16.37
C ASP A 838 4.46 -38.34 -16.81
N ASP A 839 3.44 -38.80 -16.06
CA ASP A 839 2.04 -38.33 -16.15
C ASP A 839 1.45 -38.07 -14.76
N GLN A 840 2.22 -37.35 -13.93
CA GLN A 840 1.65 -36.61 -12.79
C GLN A 840 1.63 -35.13 -13.12
N GLY A 841 0.47 -34.63 -13.56
CA GLY A 841 0.27 -33.21 -13.85
C GLY A 841 0.71 -32.34 -12.67
N SER A 842 1.77 -31.55 -12.88
CA SER A 842 2.50 -30.89 -11.78
C SER A 842 1.57 -29.99 -10.96
N ALA A 843 1.37 -30.35 -9.69
CA ALA A 843 0.53 -29.58 -8.77
C ALA A 843 1.21 -28.25 -8.45
N ARG A 844 0.83 -27.18 -9.18
CA ARG A 844 1.38 -25.82 -9.06
C ARG A 844 1.53 -25.41 -7.57
N PRO A 845 2.63 -24.75 -7.19
CA PRO A 845 3.11 -24.74 -5.81
C PRO A 845 2.15 -23.98 -4.88
N GLU A 846 1.48 -24.71 -3.99
CA GLU A 846 0.77 -24.13 -2.84
C GLU A 846 1.69 -24.06 -1.61
N VAL A 847 1.52 -23.01 -0.81
CA VAL A 847 2.03 -22.90 0.56
C VAL A 847 0.89 -22.88 1.57
N ASP A 848 1.17 -23.26 2.81
CA ASP A 848 0.20 -23.17 3.89
C ASP A 848 0.10 -21.75 4.49
N GLU A 849 -0.79 -21.57 5.48
CA GLU A 849 -1.05 -20.27 6.11
C GLU A 849 0.22 -19.61 6.71
N LEU A 850 1.25 -20.38 7.11
CA LEU A 850 2.55 -19.88 7.60
C LEU A 850 3.52 -19.54 6.45
N GLY A 851 3.44 -20.28 5.35
CA GLY A 851 4.32 -20.14 4.17
C GLY A 851 5.11 -21.39 3.81
N TYR A 852 5.00 -22.46 4.60
CA TYR A 852 5.67 -23.71 4.29
C TYR A 852 5.03 -24.36 3.07
N PRO A 853 5.82 -24.90 2.12
CA PRO A 853 5.29 -25.54 0.93
C PRO A 853 4.47 -26.78 1.28
N VAL A 854 3.33 -26.94 0.60
CA VAL A 854 2.43 -28.11 0.74
C VAL A 854 2.85 -29.22 -0.23
N ASN A 855 3.31 -28.82 -1.41
CA ASN A 855 3.84 -29.70 -2.47
C ASN A 855 5.37 -29.57 -2.53
N SER A 856 6.04 -30.40 -3.35
CA SER A 856 7.43 -30.13 -3.74
C SER A 856 7.55 -28.75 -4.38
N GLN A 857 8.55 -27.96 -3.94
CA GLN A 857 8.84 -26.67 -4.59
C GLN A 857 9.51 -26.94 -5.95
N PRO A 858 9.19 -26.17 -7.00
CA PRO A 858 9.90 -26.25 -8.26
C PRO A 858 11.37 -25.84 -8.06
N THR A 859 12.28 -26.51 -8.76
CA THR A 859 13.72 -26.23 -8.68
C THR A 859 14.10 -24.89 -9.30
N GLU A 860 13.28 -24.37 -10.20
CA GLU A 860 13.44 -23.07 -10.86
C GLU A 860 12.16 -22.22 -10.68
N PRO A 861 12.25 -20.87 -10.67
CA PRO A 861 11.07 -20.01 -10.56
C PRO A 861 10.12 -20.18 -11.76
N ILE A 862 8.81 -20.23 -11.50
CA ILE A 862 7.82 -20.34 -12.58
C ILE A 862 7.84 -19.08 -13.44
N THR A 863 8.03 -19.27 -14.75
CA THR A 863 8.04 -18.24 -15.79
C THR A 863 6.72 -18.14 -16.57
N ASP A 864 5.92 -19.22 -16.65
CA ASP A 864 4.59 -19.23 -17.27
C ASP A 864 3.49 -18.79 -16.29
N PHE A 865 3.16 -17.49 -16.33
CA PHE A 865 2.10 -16.87 -15.54
C PHE A 865 1.79 -15.43 -16.02
N SER A 866 0.58 -14.92 -15.72
CA SER A 866 0.17 -13.53 -16.01
C SER A 866 0.75 -12.53 -15.00
N ARG A 867 1.77 -11.77 -15.45
CA ARG A 867 2.34 -10.63 -14.71
C ARG A 867 1.27 -9.54 -14.44
N ARG A 868 0.33 -9.33 -15.37
CA ARG A 868 -0.78 -8.37 -15.23
C ARG A 868 -1.73 -8.73 -14.10
N ASN A 869 -2.04 -10.02 -13.94
CA ASN A 869 -2.96 -10.47 -12.90
C ASN A 869 -2.31 -10.42 -11.51
N PHE A 870 -1.03 -10.82 -11.35
CA PHE A 870 -0.31 -10.57 -10.09
C PHE A 870 -0.26 -9.08 -9.74
N PHE A 871 0.13 -8.20 -10.67
CA PHE A 871 0.16 -6.76 -10.45
C PHE A 871 -1.20 -6.22 -9.99
N SER A 872 -2.29 -6.61 -10.67
CA SER A 872 -3.65 -6.19 -10.36
C SER A 872 -4.12 -6.71 -8.99
N LEU A 873 -3.97 -8.01 -8.71
CA LEU A 873 -4.35 -8.64 -7.43
C LEU A 873 -3.60 -8.02 -6.25
N ILE A 874 -2.28 -7.81 -6.39
CA ILE A 874 -1.45 -7.15 -5.38
C ILE A 874 -1.93 -5.70 -5.17
N ASN A 875 -2.27 -4.97 -6.24
CA ASN A 875 -2.75 -3.61 -6.11
C ASN A 875 -4.17 -3.51 -5.52
N TYR A 876 -5.10 -4.41 -5.83
CA TYR A 876 -6.41 -4.48 -5.18
C TYR A 876 -6.26 -4.59 -3.65
N LEU A 877 -5.37 -5.46 -3.17
CA LEU A 877 -5.08 -5.59 -1.74
C LEU A 877 -4.34 -4.37 -1.17
N ARG A 878 -3.38 -3.78 -1.89
CA ARG A 878 -2.69 -2.54 -1.49
C ARG A 878 -3.63 -1.35 -1.34
N VAL A 879 -4.60 -1.20 -2.24
CA VAL A 879 -5.62 -0.13 -2.18
C VAL A 879 -6.59 -0.37 -1.02
N MET A 880 -7.10 -1.60 -0.84
CA MET A 880 -7.94 -1.95 0.31
C MET A 880 -7.20 -1.72 1.64
N GLN A 881 -5.92 -2.09 1.72
CA GLN A 881 -5.07 -1.88 2.90
C GLN A 881 -4.84 -0.38 3.19
N LYS A 882 -4.71 0.44 2.15
CA LYS A 882 -4.63 1.91 2.27
C LYS A 882 -5.93 2.54 2.76
N ILE A 883 -7.08 2.08 2.27
CA ILE A 883 -8.39 2.55 2.74
C ILE A 883 -8.58 2.24 4.22
N CYS A 884 -8.07 1.09 4.71
CA CYS A 884 -8.43 0.58 6.05
C CYS A 884 -7.34 0.69 7.14
N LYS A 885 -6.04 0.96 6.85
CA LYS A 885 -5.02 1.07 7.92
C LYS A 885 -5.37 2.19 8.91
N GLY A 886 -5.54 1.83 10.18
CA GLY A 886 -5.80 2.78 11.26
C GLY A 886 -7.20 3.40 11.25
N LYS A 887 -8.18 2.75 10.61
CA LYS A 887 -9.58 3.22 10.54
C LYS A 887 -10.51 2.16 11.13
N ALA A 888 -10.84 2.27 12.42
CA ALA A 888 -11.64 1.28 13.15
C ALA A 888 -12.98 0.97 12.42
N HIS A 889 -13.71 2.01 12.00
CA HIS A 889 -14.97 1.89 11.27
C HIS A 889 -14.84 1.06 9.98
N ARG A 890 -13.81 1.33 9.18
CA ARG A 890 -13.57 0.61 7.90
C ARG A 890 -13.09 -0.83 8.13
N ASN A 891 -12.41 -1.10 9.24
CA ASN A 891 -12.03 -2.46 9.63
C ASN A 891 -13.23 -3.27 10.16
N LEU A 892 -14.19 -2.64 10.85
CA LEU A 892 -15.45 -3.28 11.24
C LEU A 892 -16.27 -3.71 10.01
N LEU A 893 -16.29 -2.91 8.93
CA LEU A 893 -16.89 -3.31 7.65
C LEU A 893 -16.19 -4.56 7.06
N LEU A 894 -14.85 -4.65 7.09
CA LEU A 894 -14.12 -5.84 6.63
C LEU A 894 -14.50 -7.11 7.42
N VAL A 895 -14.79 -6.99 8.71
CA VAL A 895 -15.28 -8.11 9.55
C VAL A 895 -16.75 -8.43 9.25
N GLN A 896 -17.60 -7.41 9.06
CA GLN A 896 -19.01 -7.57 8.69
C GLN A 896 -19.19 -8.31 7.35
N TYR A 897 -18.37 -7.96 6.35
CA TYR A 897 -18.30 -8.65 5.05
C TYR A 897 -17.59 -10.02 5.12
N LYS A 898 -17.17 -10.48 6.30
CA LYS A 898 -16.47 -11.76 6.54
C LYS A 898 -15.19 -11.91 5.68
N SER A 899 -14.51 -10.80 5.39
CA SER A 899 -13.42 -10.76 4.40
C SER A 899 -12.28 -11.75 4.70
N SER A 900 -12.00 -12.03 5.97
CA SER A 900 -11.04 -13.05 6.41
C SER A 900 -11.29 -14.47 5.84
N ALA A 901 -12.53 -14.83 5.48
CA ALA A 901 -12.83 -16.10 4.83
C ALA A 901 -12.55 -16.06 3.31
N ILE A 902 -12.76 -14.91 2.68
CA ILE A 902 -12.53 -14.67 1.24
C ILE A 902 -11.02 -14.58 0.97
N LEU A 903 -10.34 -13.67 1.67
CA LEU A 903 -8.94 -13.32 1.44
C LEU A 903 -7.95 -14.44 1.81
N ARG A 904 -8.38 -15.43 2.61
CA ARG A 904 -7.52 -16.56 3.02
C ARG A 904 -6.97 -17.35 1.84
N LYS A 905 -7.72 -17.48 0.73
CA LYS A 905 -7.25 -18.15 -0.50
C LYS A 905 -5.90 -17.57 -0.97
N SER A 906 -5.77 -16.24 -0.94
CA SER A 906 -4.57 -15.50 -1.38
C SER A 906 -3.32 -15.77 -0.55
N LEU A 907 -3.43 -16.39 0.64
CA LEU A 907 -2.27 -16.80 1.44
C LEU A 907 -1.57 -18.05 0.90
N ARG A 908 -2.28 -18.88 0.10
CA ARG A 908 -1.75 -20.13 -0.47
C ARG A 908 -0.79 -19.95 -1.63
N ILE A 909 -0.86 -18.82 -2.32
CA ILE A 909 -0.01 -18.53 -3.47
C ILE A 909 1.35 -18.07 -2.94
N PRO A 910 2.48 -18.71 -3.31
CA PRO A 910 3.83 -18.38 -2.82
C PRO A 910 4.41 -17.09 -3.43
N GLN A 911 3.61 -16.02 -3.47
CA GLN A 911 4.03 -14.68 -3.90
C GLN A 911 4.07 -13.73 -2.69
N LYS A 912 5.28 -13.26 -2.38
CA LYS A 912 5.62 -12.48 -1.17
C LYS A 912 4.72 -11.28 -0.90
N ASP A 913 4.42 -10.50 -1.94
CA ASP A 913 3.67 -9.25 -1.80
C ASP A 913 2.17 -9.49 -1.64
N LEU A 914 1.60 -10.44 -2.38
CA LEU A 914 0.21 -10.87 -2.26
C LEU A 914 -0.05 -11.40 -0.85
N ARG A 915 0.83 -12.29 -0.35
CA ARG A 915 0.79 -12.78 1.04
C ARG A 915 0.92 -11.63 2.03
N LEU A 916 1.89 -10.72 1.86
CA LEU A 916 2.14 -9.60 2.77
C LEU A 916 0.96 -8.60 2.86
N TYR A 917 0.33 -8.22 1.74
CA TYR A 917 -0.82 -7.31 1.77
C TYR A 917 -2.10 -8.00 2.25
N THR A 918 -2.24 -9.31 2.01
CA THR A 918 -3.27 -10.13 2.67
C THR A 918 -3.07 -10.12 4.19
N LEU A 919 -1.87 -10.42 4.69
CA LEU A 919 -1.58 -10.46 6.14
C LEU A 919 -1.77 -9.09 6.81
N LYS A 920 -1.44 -7.97 6.14
CA LYS A 920 -1.76 -6.62 6.64
C LYS A 920 -3.27 -6.39 6.80
N LEU A 921 -4.09 -6.91 5.88
CA LEU A 921 -5.56 -6.87 5.98
C LEU A 921 -6.11 -7.79 7.07
N PHE A 922 -5.43 -8.90 7.38
CA PHE A 922 -5.73 -9.71 8.57
C PHE A 922 -5.36 -8.96 9.87
N LYS A 923 -4.16 -8.37 9.98
CA LYS A 923 -3.71 -7.60 11.17
C LYS A 923 -4.73 -6.55 11.59
N ASN A 924 -5.21 -5.78 10.61
CA ASN A 924 -6.27 -4.78 10.76
C ASN A 924 -7.59 -5.30 11.37
N GLN A 925 -7.91 -6.58 11.21
CA GLN A 925 -9.19 -7.18 11.64
C GLN A 925 -9.12 -7.90 12.99
N VAL A 926 -7.96 -8.41 13.40
CA VAL A 926 -7.81 -9.25 14.61
C VAL A 926 -8.37 -8.62 15.90
N PRO A 927 -8.28 -7.29 16.17
CA PRO A 927 -8.89 -6.67 17.34
C PRO A 927 -10.40 -6.96 17.41
N TYR A 928 -11.10 -6.75 16.31
CA TYR A 928 -12.55 -6.88 16.18
C TYR A 928 -13.01 -8.35 15.97
N CYS A 929 -12.08 -9.27 15.68
CA CYS A 929 -12.36 -10.70 15.57
C CYS A 929 -12.45 -11.38 16.95
N GLY A 930 -13.63 -11.93 17.28
CA GLY A 930 -13.88 -12.60 18.57
C GLY A 930 -13.06 -13.88 18.82
N ARG A 931 -12.96 -14.30 20.09
CA ARG A 931 -12.07 -15.37 20.60
C ARG A 931 -12.11 -16.68 19.78
N LYS A 932 -13.30 -17.13 19.34
CA LYS A 932 -13.45 -18.35 18.52
C LYS A 932 -12.71 -18.25 17.17
N TRP A 933 -12.76 -17.08 16.53
CA TRP A 933 -12.04 -16.82 15.28
C TRP A 933 -10.53 -16.83 15.52
N ARG A 934 -10.05 -16.18 16.59
CA ARG A 934 -8.61 -16.14 16.91
C ARG A 934 -8.06 -17.56 17.15
N GLN A 935 -8.82 -18.41 17.84
CA GLN A 935 -8.48 -19.82 18.06
C GLN A 935 -8.38 -20.63 16.74
N SER A 936 -9.28 -20.40 15.77
CA SER A 936 -9.27 -21.11 14.47
C SER A 936 -8.42 -20.47 13.37
N ASN A 937 -7.79 -19.32 13.64
CA ASN A 937 -6.90 -18.60 12.72
C ASN A 937 -5.47 -18.45 13.30
N MET A 938 -5.10 -19.24 14.31
CA MET A 938 -3.84 -19.03 15.03
C MET A 938 -2.60 -19.11 14.13
N ARG A 939 -2.61 -19.93 13.07
CA ARG A 939 -1.54 -19.97 12.07
C ARG A 939 -1.40 -18.61 11.38
N VAL A 940 -2.50 -18.06 10.82
CA VAL A 940 -2.52 -16.72 10.21
C VAL A 940 -2.08 -15.62 11.20
N ILE A 941 -2.44 -15.72 12.48
CA ILE A 941 -1.97 -14.77 13.52
C ILE A 941 -0.45 -14.86 13.69
N THR A 942 0.13 -16.05 13.73
CA THR A 942 1.58 -16.24 13.71
C THR A 942 2.22 -15.68 12.43
N SER A 943 1.60 -15.87 11.26
CA SER A 943 2.08 -15.29 9.99
C SER A 943 2.06 -13.77 9.99
N VAL A 944 1.04 -13.15 10.60
CA VAL A 944 1.01 -11.68 10.82
C VAL A 944 2.18 -11.26 11.72
N TYR A 945 2.43 -11.97 12.82
CA TYR A 945 3.53 -11.66 13.73
C TYR A 945 4.92 -11.81 13.09
N LEU A 946 5.11 -12.81 12.21
CA LEU A 946 6.38 -13.04 11.53
C LEU A 946 6.63 -12.08 10.35
N HIS A 947 5.61 -11.76 9.56
CA HIS A 947 5.78 -11.06 8.27
C HIS A 947 5.34 -9.59 8.27
N CYS A 948 4.60 -9.12 9.28
CA CYS A 948 4.24 -7.70 9.41
C CYS A 948 5.14 -7.01 10.45
N ARG A 949 5.74 -5.86 10.09
CA ARG A 949 6.55 -5.05 11.01
C ARG A 949 5.75 -4.71 12.29
N PRO A 950 6.32 -4.94 13.49
CA PRO A 950 5.74 -4.49 14.75
C PRO A 950 5.98 -2.98 14.95
N GLU A 951 5.07 -2.34 15.68
CA GLU A 951 5.14 -0.95 16.13
C GLU A 951 5.35 -0.96 17.67
N LEU A 952 5.79 0.13 18.33
CA LEU A 952 6.20 0.03 19.76
C LEU A 952 5.04 -0.31 20.71
N ARG A 953 3.81 0.11 20.36
CA ARG A 953 2.57 -0.13 21.13
C ARG A 953 1.56 -0.93 20.29
N ASP A 954 2.02 -2.02 19.68
CA ASP A 954 1.26 -2.81 18.69
C ASP A 954 0.22 -3.75 19.36
N GLU A 955 -0.80 -3.19 20.01
CA GLU A 955 -1.77 -3.91 20.85
C GLU A 955 -2.83 -4.77 20.09
N TRP A 956 -2.66 -4.97 18.77
CA TRP A 956 -3.64 -5.61 17.85
C TRP A 956 -4.13 -7.02 18.24
N LEU A 957 -3.36 -7.74 19.06
CA LEU A 957 -3.73 -9.07 19.57
C LEU A 957 -4.26 -9.02 21.01
N ALA A 958 -3.81 -8.05 21.82
CA ALA A 958 -4.14 -7.91 23.23
C ALA A 958 -5.58 -7.41 23.41
N GLY A 959 -6.00 -6.41 22.64
CA GLY A 959 -7.37 -5.91 22.62
C GLY A 959 -7.83 -5.34 23.97
N SER A 960 -7.05 -4.45 24.57
CA SER A 960 -7.56 -3.56 25.61
C SER A 960 -8.62 -2.64 25.03
N ASP A 961 -9.74 -2.46 25.73
CA ASP A 961 -10.80 -1.49 25.44
C ASP A 961 -11.40 -1.50 24.00
N VAL A 962 -11.48 -2.68 23.37
CA VAL A 962 -12.08 -2.85 22.04
C VAL A 962 -13.52 -2.32 21.95
N ASP A 963 -14.27 -2.32 23.06
CA ASP A 963 -15.63 -1.78 23.09
C ASP A 963 -15.64 -0.24 22.93
N ALA A 964 -14.74 0.49 23.60
CA ALA A 964 -14.56 1.94 23.38
C ALA A 964 -14.01 2.27 21.97
N ASP A 965 -13.15 1.41 21.44
CA ASP A 965 -12.65 1.46 20.06
C ASP A 965 -13.80 1.34 19.03
N VAL A 966 -14.82 0.51 19.34
CA VAL A 966 -16.03 0.34 18.52
C VAL A 966 -17.03 1.49 18.69
N GLU A 967 -17.23 2.01 19.90
CA GLU A 967 -18.10 3.17 20.15
C GLU A 967 -17.55 4.45 19.48
N SER A 968 -16.23 4.67 19.54
CA SER A 968 -15.56 5.84 18.94
C SER A 968 -15.30 5.72 17.42
N ALA A 969 -15.41 4.51 16.85
CA ALA A 969 -15.09 4.23 15.44
C ALA A 969 -15.84 5.13 14.43
N LEU A 970 -17.17 5.23 14.54
CA LEU A 970 -17.99 6.07 13.65
C LEU A 970 -17.77 7.58 13.90
N PRO A 971 -17.75 8.08 15.15
CA PRO A 971 -17.33 9.45 15.46
C PRO A 971 -16.01 9.88 14.81
N LEU A 972 -14.98 9.03 14.87
CA LEU A 972 -13.67 9.33 14.29
C LEU A 972 -13.70 9.37 12.75
N GLU A 973 -14.53 8.55 12.10
CA GLU A 973 -14.75 8.63 10.65
C GLU A 973 -15.56 9.90 10.27
N GLN A 974 -16.47 10.36 11.14
CA GLN A 974 -17.21 11.62 10.96
C GLN A 974 -16.30 12.85 11.12
N ALA A 975 -15.50 12.92 12.19
CA ALA A 975 -14.53 13.99 12.42
C ALA A 975 -13.46 14.06 11.32
N LEU A 976 -13.07 12.92 10.76
CA LEU A 976 -12.20 12.87 9.59
C LEU A 976 -12.88 13.43 8.34
N ARG A 977 -14.16 13.11 8.11
CA ARG A 977 -14.94 13.65 6.98
C ARG A 977 -15.16 15.15 7.10
N SER A 978 -15.52 15.68 8.28
CA SER A 978 -15.70 17.14 8.47
C SER A 978 -14.41 17.90 8.24
N LEU A 979 -13.29 17.48 8.84
CA LEU A 979 -11.98 18.11 8.65
C LEU A 979 -11.53 18.08 7.18
N THR A 980 -11.77 16.96 6.49
CA THR A 980 -11.47 16.81 5.05
C THR A 980 -12.33 17.76 4.20
N HIS A 981 -13.63 17.87 4.51
CA HIS A 981 -14.57 18.73 3.80
C HIS A 981 -14.22 20.21 4.01
N TRP A 982 -14.09 20.66 5.26
CA TRP A 982 -13.71 22.02 5.64
C TRP A 982 -12.47 22.50 4.88
N ARG A 983 -11.37 21.74 4.94
CA ARG A 983 -10.13 22.09 4.24
C ARG A 983 -10.36 22.24 2.73
N ASN A 984 -11.06 21.28 2.13
CA ASN A 984 -11.25 21.26 0.69
C ASN A 984 -12.15 22.39 0.20
N VAL A 985 -13.16 22.81 0.97
CA VAL A 985 -13.97 23.96 0.57
C VAL A 985 -13.19 25.27 0.71
N ARG A 986 -12.41 25.45 1.78
CA ARG A 986 -11.63 26.69 1.97
C ARG A 986 -10.55 26.85 0.89
N HIS A 987 -9.68 25.86 0.70
CA HIS A 987 -8.56 25.96 -0.25
C HIS A 987 -8.93 25.83 -1.74
N TYR A 988 -10.10 25.27 -2.07
CA TYR A 988 -10.54 25.06 -3.46
C TYR A 988 -11.93 25.63 -3.71
N SER A 989 -12.25 26.75 -3.03
CA SER A 989 -13.53 27.46 -3.10
C SER A 989 -13.87 27.91 -4.53
N ASP A 990 -12.85 28.22 -5.35
CA ASP A 990 -12.93 28.56 -6.76
C ASP A 990 -13.55 27.43 -7.61
N LYS A 991 -13.32 26.17 -7.23
CA LYS A 991 -13.80 24.96 -7.93
C LYS A 991 -15.19 24.49 -7.47
N ILE A 992 -15.80 25.18 -6.52
CA ILE A 992 -17.09 24.83 -5.91
C ILE A 992 -18.20 25.73 -6.46
N SER A 993 -19.44 25.19 -6.55
CA SER A 993 -20.60 25.95 -7.05
C SER A 993 -20.79 27.25 -6.26
N PRO A 994 -21.09 28.38 -6.92
CA PRO A 994 -21.36 29.64 -6.25
C PRO A 994 -22.41 29.52 -5.12
N ASP A 995 -23.44 28.70 -5.31
CA ASP A 995 -24.52 28.50 -4.33
C ASP A 995 -24.00 27.88 -3.02
N ILE A 996 -23.07 26.92 -3.12
CA ILE A 996 -22.44 26.26 -1.96
C ILE A 996 -21.48 27.25 -1.28
N ARG A 997 -20.75 28.05 -2.08
CA ARG A 997 -19.85 29.09 -1.57
C ARG A 997 -20.62 30.19 -0.83
N ALA A 998 -21.79 30.57 -1.31
CA ALA A 998 -22.69 31.52 -0.65
C ALA A 998 -23.28 30.94 0.64
N ALA A 999 -23.84 29.73 0.59
CA ALA A 999 -24.42 29.06 1.76
C ALA A 999 -23.41 28.90 2.91
N MET A 1000 -22.12 28.64 2.60
CA MET A 1000 -21.11 28.54 3.65
C MET A 1000 -20.73 29.88 4.28
N ARG A 1001 -20.77 31.01 3.55
CA ARG A 1001 -20.68 32.34 4.17
C ARG A 1001 -21.88 32.60 5.07
N GLU A 1002 -23.10 32.28 4.61
CA GLU A 1002 -24.32 32.43 5.43
C GLU A 1002 -24.34 31.58 6.72
N GLU A 1003 -23.57 30.47 6.77
CA GLU A 1003 -23.30 29.68 7.98
C GLU A 1003 -22.16 30.27 8.84
N GLN A 1004 -21.10 30.80 8.23
CA GLN A 1004 -19.99 31.49 8.93
C GLN A 1004 -20.51 32.73 9.68
N ASP A 1005 -21.20 33.61 8.97
CA ASP A 1005 -21.67 34.90 9.47
C ASP A 1005 -22.86 34.78 10.42
N PHE A 1006 -23.29 33.56 10.80
CA PHE A 1006 -24.44 33.38 11.67
C PHE A 1006 -24.30 34.18 12.98
N PHE A 1007 -23.15 34.10 13.66
CA PHE A 1007 -22.94 34.82 14.92
C PHE A 1007 -22.73 36.32 14.71
N THR A 1008 -22.00 36.72 13.67
CA THR A 1008 -21.79 38.14 13.29
C THR A 1008 -23.13 38.81 13.00
N ARG A 1009 -23.95 38.21 12.13
CA ARG A 1009 -25.26 38.71 11.71
C ARG A 1009 -26.29 38.73 12.84
N GLU A 1010 -26.27 37.77 13.78
CA GLU A 1010 -27.13 37.86 14.97
C GLU A 1010 -26.61 38.91 15.99
N LEU A 1011 -25.30 39.15 16.09
CA LEU A 1011 -24.72 40.27 16.86
C LEU A 1011 -25.04 41.64 16.25
N GLU A 1012 -25.05 41.76 14.93
CA GLU A 1012 -25.47 42.96 14.19
C GLU A 1012 -26.97 43.23 14.37
N LYS A 1013 -27.81 42.21 14.22
CA LYS A 1013 -29.26 42.31 14.54
C LYS A 1013 -29.50 42.77 15.98
N MET A 1014 -28.68 42.34 16.94
CA MET A 1014 -28.73 42.86 18.31
C MET A 1014 -28.18 44.29 18.43
N HIS A 1015 -27.21 44.68 17.61
CA HIS A 1015 -26.63 46.03 17.65
C HIS A 1015 -27.53 47.13 17.11
N VAL A 1016 -28.44 46.82 16.17
CA VAL A 1016 -29.43 47.78 15.62
C VAL A 1016 -30.26 48.45 16.74
N ASN A 1017 -30.44 47.81 17.90
CA ASN A 1017 -31.28 48.32 18.98
C ASN A 1017 -30.60 49.27 20.00
N TRP A 1018 -29.29 49.53 19.90
CA TRP A 1018 -28.61 50.45 20.83
C TRP A 1018 -28.93 51.94 20.57
N ALA A 1019 -29.31 52.30 19.34
CA ALA A 1019 -29.68 53.68 19.01
C ALA A 1019 -31.01 54.09 19.68
N GLU A 1020 -32.02 53.22 19.65
CA GLU A 1020 -33.33 53.49 20.28
C GLU A 1020 -33.23 53.65 21.80
N LEU A 1021 -32.35 52.88 22.45
CA LEU A 1021 -32.12 52.98 23.90
C LEU A 1021 -31.43 54.30 24.31
N ALA A 1022 -30.59 54.88 23.44
CA ALA A 1022 -29.91 56.14 23.72
C ALA A 1022 -30.87 57.36 23.68
N ASP A 1023 -31.86 57.35 22.78
CA ASP A 1023 -32.87 58.41 22.69
C ASP A 1023 -33.91 58.34 23.83
N GLU A 1024 -34.20 57.15 24.38
CA GLU A 1024 -35.09 57.05 25.57
C GLU A 1024 -34.41 57.53 26.87
N GLU A 1025 -33.13 57.24 27.12
CA GLU A 1025 -32.45 57.73 28.34
C GLU A 1025 -32.26 59.26 28.35
N MET A 1026 -31.97 59.87 27.18
CA MET A 1026 -31.80 61.34 27.06
C MET A 1026 -33.11 62.14 27.20
N ALA A 1027 -34.27 61.49 27.16
CA ALA A 1027 -35.58 62.13 27.33
C ALA A 1027 -36.12 62.09 28.78
N GLY A 1028 -35.51 61.30 29.68
CA GLY A 1028 -36.05 61.02 31.01
C GLY A 1028 -35.67 62.00 32.13
N GLU A 1029 -34.44 62.53 32.15
CA GLU A 1029 -33.90 63.31 33.28
C GLU A 1029 -34.34 64.80 33.30
N MET A 1030 -35.65 65.09 33.31
CA MET A 1030 -36.10 66.47 33.53
C MET A 1030 -37.40 66.71 34.31
N ASP A 1031 -37.80 65.83 35.25
CA ASP A 1031 -38.60 66.32 36.39
C ASP A 1031 -38.52 65.48 37.69
N HIS A 1032 -38.77 66.20 38.80
CA HIS A 1032 -39.11 65.77 40.17
C HIS A 1032 -37.98 65.31 41.13
N ALA A 1033 -37.98 65.91 42.33
CA ALA A 1033 -36.93 65.80 43.33
C ALA A 1033 -37.42 65.25 44.70
N GLY A 1034 -37.14 63.97 44.97
CA GLY A 1034 -37.16 63.33 46.29
C GLY A 1034 -38.50 63.32 47.06
N PRO A 1035 -38.49 63.03 48.38
CA PRO A 1035 -37.39 62.48 49.21
C PRO A 1035 -37.78 61.20 50.00
N GLY A 1036 -36.79 60.47 50.54
CA GLY A 1036 -37.00 59.55 51.67
C GLY A 1036 -36.26 58.22 51.65
N TRP A 1037 -35.39 57.99 52.65
CA TRP A 1037 -34.96 56.66 53.10
C TRP A 1037 -36.00 56.07 54.07
N PRO A 1038 -36.04 54.74 54.27
CA PRO A 1038 -35.25 54.14 55.36
C PRO A 1038 -34.07 53.26 54.93
#